data_AF-A0A3D5B9F7-F1
#
_entry.id   AF-A0A3D5B9F7-F1
#
_cell.length_a   1.000
_cell.length_b   1.000
_cell.length_c   1.000
_cell.angle_alpha   90.00
_cell.angle_beta   90.00
_cell.angle_gamma   90.00
#
_symmetry.space_group_name_H-M   'P 1'
#
loop_
_entity.id
_entity.type
_entity.pdbx_description
1 polymer ?
#
loop_
_entity_poly.entity_id
_entity_poly.type
_entity_poly.pdbx_seq_one_letter_code
_entity_poly.pdbx_strand_id
1 'polypeptide(L)'
;MKWFDERNTMNQAVKLNVLGQSLWYDNIRRALIEDGSLMERIERREIYGVTSNPSIFRNAIADSDDYAADLQTLSWAGLDAKSIFYHLAIKDIQDVADLFGPYYEATEGADGYVSLEVNPNLANDTQGTIDEALWLWDEVARPNLMVKIPATKAGLPAITEVIAAGVNVNVTLIFSRKRYQEVMEAYVAGLEKRSAAGLDISEIASVASFFVSRLDSKADKCLQAVIDEGGSKAETAEQLKGKLAIANTRLAYQDYEAFFSSNRFEALAARGAQKQRPLWASTSTKDPVYSDVLYVESLIAENSVNTVPPDTLEAFLDHGESRVSIHDDLEQAEKDFRSLESLGISLDTLTRELEEEGVQKFAEAFRDLLDVIEDQRVDILAGMDDLFKRLVSDYARHYSQNKAISRLLRFDPTLWTNDAAGKNTVQTRLGWVDLPDQSQGFIEDLYAFTDSALEAGFEKVLLLGMGGSSLTPETLSLIFREYVEGLELKILDSTVPGQVAEAEAWVDYGKTLFIVASKSGTTTEPMSFFAYFAGQAEANIGASWAKHFIAITDPGSYLAQVAAERGFRATFTANPNVGGRYSALTHFGLVPAALMGIDLSQFLWSASDMAAQCANPAIEENPGAILGLLIGSAAKLGMDKLTFLTDSPVQPFGAWLEQLIAESSGKEGKGIVPVVDEPLVAPESYGEDRLFVHLRANGEYDDTVEALKEAGKPVLVNDFPHLYDLGGEFYRWEFAIAIACSVIEVNAFDQPDVQDSKDRTEAKLNMFVETGSLPESEPLIEYGDVKVFGEPFKGVSECKTLADAITGFTALAEDGEYIAINAYLPRNGVNEAKLTALRERILKATGKATTLGFGPRFLHSTGQLHKGGANNGVFLQITQEDQSDLAIPGAAYSFSVLAQAQAQGDLEALQSRGRRVLRVHLPADDALNF
;
A
#
# COMPACT_ATOMS: atom_id res chain seq x y z
N MET A 1 14.67 28.62 0.51
CA MET A 1 15.22 29.78 -0.21
C MET A 1 16.76 29.81 -0.07
N LYS A 2 17.46 29.02 -0.89
CA LYS A 2 18.90 29.08 -1.14
C LYS A 2 19.06 28.70 -2.62
N TRP A 3 18.83 29.67 -3.51
CA TRP A 3 18.96 29.50 -4.95
C TRP A 3 20.13 30.39 -5.40
N PHE A 4 20.99 29.84 -6.26
CA PHE A 4 22.27 30.37 -6.74
C PHE A 4 23.50 29.98 -5.91
N ASP A 5 24.02 28.77 -6.19
CA ASP A 5 25.45 28.48 -6.00
C ASP A 5 26.09 27.98 -7.32
N GLU A 6 27.12 28.72 -7.68
CA GLU A 6 28.18 28.68 -8.71
C GLU A 6 28.50 27.36 -9.47
N ARG A 7 27.60 26.85 -10.32
CA ARG A 7 27.96 25.88 -11.42
C ARG A 7 27.25 26.11 -12.78
N ASN A 8 26.93 27.36 -13.12
CA ASN A 8 26.15 27.69 -14.32
C ASN A 8 26.98 27.72 -15.63
N THR A 9 27.48 26.56 -16.07
CA THR A 9 27.60 26.33 -17.52
C THR A 9 26.20 26.06 -18.06
N MET A 10 25.72 26.91 -18.97
CA MET A 10 24.43 26.75 -19.64
C MET A 10 24.40 25.36 -20.31
N ASN A 11 23.53 24.46 -19.84
CA ASN A 11 23.42 23.11 -20.41
C ASN A 11 22.90 23.18 -21.86
N GLN A 12 23.04 22.10 -22.63
CA GLN A 12 22.68 22.09 -24.05
C GLN A 12 21.17 22.30 -24.26
N ALA A 13 20.32 21.79 -23.37
CA ALA A 13 18.87 21.99 -23.43
C ALA A 13 18.46 23.46 -23.30
N VAL A 14 19.11 24.24 -22.43
CA VAL A 14 18.87 25.68 -22.31
C VAL A 14 19.35 26.42 -23.55
N LYS A 15 20.51 26.05 -24.12
CA LYS A 15 20.95 26.63 -25.40
C LYS A 15 19.95 26.37 -26.52
N LEU A 16 19.41 25.16 -26.59
CA LEU A 16 18.40 24.79 -27.58
C LEU A 16 17.10 25.60 -27.39
N ASN A 17 16.63 25.75 -26.16
CA ASN A 17 15.44 26.53 -25.84
C ASN A 17 15.61 28.01 -26.21
N VAL A 18 16.80 28.60 -26.01
CA VAL A 18 17.13 29.96 -26.46
C VAL A 18 17.07 30.09 -27.99
N LEU A 19 17.36 29.03 -28.73
CA LEU A 19 17.20 28.98 -30.20
C LEU A 19 15.74 28.71 -30.63
N GLY A 20 14.80 28.64 -29.69
CA GLY A 20 13.38 28.46 -29.96
C GLY A 20 12.91 27.01 -30.11
N GLN A 21 13.75 26.02 -29.76
CA GLN A 21 13.35 24.61 -29.75
C GLN A 21 13.33 24.03 -28.33
N SER A 22 12.19 23.48 -27.92
CA SER A 22 12.03 22.85 -26.59
C SER A 22 12.29 21.35 -26.67
N LEU A 23 13.09 20.82 -25.73
CA LEU A 23 13.23 19.37 -25.52
C LEU A 23 12.12 18.85 -24.62
N TRP A 24 11.36 17.88 -25.12
CA TRP A 24 10.40 17.12 -24.34
C TRP A 24 10.93 15.71 -24.11
N TYR A 25 10.56 15.12 -22.97
CA TYR A 25 10.97 13.78 -22.57
C TYR A 25 9.95 12.75 -23.06
N ASP A 26 10.37 11.81 -23.91
CA ASP A 26 9.51 10.77 -24.49
C ASP A 26 9.48 9.51 -23.62
N ASN A 27 9.15 9.67 -22.34
CA ASN A 27 9.00 8.59 -21.39
C ASN A 27 8.18 9.06 -20.16
N ILE A 28 7.50 8.14 -19.50
CA ILE A 28 6.85 8.36 -18.20
C ILE A 28 7.02 7.08 -17.38
N ARG A 29 7.48 7.24 -16.13
CA ARG A 29 7.57 6.17 -15.14
C ARG A 29 7.26 6.75 -13.77
N ARG A 30 6.43 6.06 -13.00
CA ARG A 30 6.01 6.51 -11.68
C ARG A 30 7.17 6.65 -10.70
N ALA A 31 8.13 5.72 -10.72
CA ALA A 31 9.33 5.86 -9.87
C ALA A 31 10.06 7.20 -10.07
N LEU A 32 10.15 7.71 -11.31
CA LEU A 32 10.80 9.01 -11.59
C LEU A 32 10.02 10.21 -11.06
N ILE A 33 8.71 10.06 -10.88
CA ILE A 33 7.82 11.09 -10.33
C ILE A 33 7.99 11.09 -8.80
N GLU A 34 7.89 9.92 -8.18
CA GLU A 34 7.88 9.74 -6.73
C GLU A 34 9.26 9.96 -6.09
N ASP A 35 10.35 9.54 -6.75
CA ASP A 35 11.71 9.73 -6.25
C ASP A 35 12.26 11.16 -6.47
N GLY A 36 11.49 12.01 -7.16
CA GLY A 36 11.85 13.39 -7.47
C GLY A 36 12.80 13.58 -8.65
N SER A 37 13.27 12.51 -9.30
CA SER A 37 14.20 12.57 -10.44
C SER A 37 13.65 13.41 -11.59
N LEU A 38 12.35 13.28 -11.89
CA LEU A 38 11.70 14.07 -12.93
C LEU A 38 11.68 15.55 -12.55
N MET A 39 11.37 15.85 -11.28
CA MET A 39 11.39 17.22 -10.77
C MET A 39 12.79 17.83 -10.86
N GLU A 40 13.85 17.09 -10.50
CA GLU A 40 15.23 17.58 -10.64
C GLU A 40 15.57 17.97 -12.08
N ARG A 41 15.12 17.18 -13.08
CA ARG A 41 15.34 17.48 -14.51
C ARG A 41 14.60 18.75 -14.94
N ILE A 42 13.37 18.95 -14.44
CA ILE A 42 12.58 20.16 -14.69
C ILE A 42 13.28 21.39 -14.10
N GLU A 43 13.80 21.29 -12.88
CA GLU A 43 14.50 22.38 -12.20
C GLU A 43 15.83 22.72 -12.87
N ARG A 44 16.57 21.71 -13.37
CA ARG A 44 17.80 21.88 -14.14
C ARG A 44 17.56 22.38 -15.58
N ARG A 45 16.31 22.55 -16.00
CA ARG A 45 15.92 22.96 -17.37
C ARG A 45 16.48 22.02 -18.44
N GLU A 46 16.52 20.73 -18.13
CA GLU A 46 16.90 19.68 -19.08
C GLU A 46 15.74 19.31 -20.00
N ILE A 47 14.51 19.45 -19.51
CA ILE A 47 13.26 19.12 -20.21
C ILE A 47 12.20 20.21 -19.98
N TYR A 48 11.27 20.33 -20.92
CA TYR A 48 10.23 21.37 -20.97
C TYR A 48 8.81 20.84 -21.20
N GLY A 49 8.66 19.52 -21.24
CA GLY A 49 7.38 18.82 -21.41
C GLY A 49 7.62 17.32 -21.52
N VAL A 50 6.54 16.54 -21.52
CA VAL A 50 6.58 15.07 -21.53
C VAL A 50 5.60 14.50 -22.54
N THR A 51 5.98 13.43 -23.23
CA THR A 51 5.06 12.63 -24.05
C THR A 51 4.98 11.20 -23.57
N SER A 52 3.76 10.66 -23.53
CA SER A 52 3.50 9.23 -23.38
C SER A 52 3.00 8.62 -24.69
N ASN A 53 2.99 7.28 -24.74
CA ASN A 53 2.35 6.46 -25.76
C ASN A 53 2.11 5.05 -25.17
N PRO A 54 1.30 4.19 -25.82
CA PRO A 54 0.98 2.85 -25.30
C PRO A 54 2.19 1.97 -25.00
N SER A 55 3.26 2.04 -25.81
CA SER A 55 4.47 1.24 -25.58
C SER A 55 5.24 1.69 -24.34
N ILE A 56 5.24 3.00 -24.04
CA ILE A 56 5.85 3.54 -22.82
C ILE A 56 5.12 3.01 -21.59
N PHE A 57 3.78 3.09 -21.56
CA PHE A 57 3.00 2.55 -20.44
C PHE A 57 3.12 1.04 -20.31
N ARG A 58 3.13 0.29 -21.45
CA ARG A 58 3.38 -1.15 -21.43
C ARG A 58 4.69 -1.48 -20.72
N ASN A 59 5.78 -0.79 -21.06
CA ASN A 59 7.08 -1.05 -20.45
C ASN A 59 7.18 -0.55 -19.01
N ALA A 60 6.42 0.50 -18.66
CA ALA A 60 6.35 0.97 -17.28
C ALA A 60 5.61 -0.04 -16.40
N ILE A 61 4.45 -0.54 -16.84
CA ILE A 61 3.59 -1.45 -16.07
C ILE A 61 4.11 -2.89 -16.07
N ALA A 62 4.62 -3.38 -17.20
CA ALA A 62 5.07 -4.77 -17.33
C ALA A 62 6.46 -5.03 -16.75
N ASP A 63 7.35 -4.04 -16.81
CA ASP A 63 8.78 -4.23 -16.53
C ASP A 63 9.22 -3.56 -15.20
N SER A 64 8.28 -3.24 -14.30
CA SER A 64 8.55 -2.67 -12.96
C SER A 64 7.47 -3.02 -11.95
N ASP A 65 7.78 -2.84 -10.66
CA ASP A 65 6.84 -3.00 -9.55
C ASP A 65 6.14 -1.68 -9.17
N ASP A 66 6.40 -0.60 -9.91
CA ASP A 66 5.92 0.77 -9.64
C ASP A 66 4.38 0.85 -9.47
N TYR A 67 3.65 -0.06 -10.11
CA TYR A 67 2.18 -0.06 -10.15
C TYR A 67 1.55 -1.20 -9.35
N ALA A 68 2.35 -2.07 -8.70
CA ALA A 68 1.85 -3.32 -8.12
C ALA A 68 0.74 -3.09 -7.08
N ALA A 69 0.94 -2.14 -6.16
CA ALA A 69 -0.03 -1.84 -5.09
C ALA A 69 -1.36 -1.27 -5.61
N ASP A 70 -1.30 -0.33 -6.56
CA ASP A 70 -2.49 0.25 -7.17
C ASP A 70 -3.21 -0.78 -8.04
N LEU A 71 -2.48 -1.53 -8.86
CA LEU A 71 -3.05 -2.57 -9.70
C LEU A 71 -3.75 -3.62 -8.85
N GLN A 72 -3.16 -4.01 -7.72
CA GLN A 72 -3.80 -4.89 -6.76
C GLN A 72 -5.08 -4.28 -6.18
N THR A 73 -5.04 -3.05 -5.71
CA THR A 73 -6.21 -2.38 -5.11
C THR A 73 -7.36 -2.25 -6.12
N LEU A 74 -7.05 -1.81 -7.35
CA LEU A 74 -8.03 -1.67 -8.43
C LEU A 74 -8.54 -3.04 -8.92
N SER A 75 -7.67 -4.05 -8.95
CA SER A 75 -8.04 -5.44 -9.26
C SER A 75 -9.01 -5.99 -8.22
N TRP A 76 -8.69 -5.81 -6.93
CA TRP A 76 -9.57 -6.18 -5.83
C TRP A 76 -10.90 -5.43 -5.89
N ALA A 77 -10.91 -4.15 -6.27
CA ALA A 77 -12.14 -3.37 -6.47
C ALA A 77 -13.00 -3.84 -7.66
N GLY A 78 -12.38 -4.56 -8.59
CA GLY A 78 -13.03 -5.24 -9.70
C GLY A 78 -13.20 -4.46 -10.97
N LEU A 79 -12.26 -3.55 -11.20
CA LEU A 79 -12.09 -2.88 -12.46
C LEU A 79 -11.56 -3.87 -13.52
N ASP A 80 -11.95 -3.66 -14.77
CA ASP A 80 -11.37 -4.40 -15.90
C ASP A 80 -10.00 -3.81 -16.29
N ALA A 81 -9.22 -4.54 -17.08
CA ALA A 81 -7.88 -4.12 -17.48
C ALA A 81 -7.86 -2.73 -18.15
N LYS A 82 -8.90 -2.39 -18.92
CA LYS A 82 -9.04 -1.08 -19.55
C LYS A 82 -9.20 0.03 -18.51
N SER A 83 -10.10 -0.16 -17.54
CA SER A 83 -10.34 0.81 -16.48
C SER A 83 -9.10 0.98 -15.62
N ILE A 84 -8.46 -0.12 -15.21
CA ILE A 84 -7.20 -0.10 -14.46
C ILE A 84 -6.15 0.74 -15.20
N PHE A 85 -5.92 0.47 -16.50
CA PHE A 85 -4.97 1.26 -17.30
C PHE A 85 -5.24 2.76 -17.20
N TYR A 86 -6.49 3.20 -17.39
CA TYR A 86 -6.80 4.63 -17.37
C TYR A 86 -6.65 5.24 -15.98
N HIS A 87 -7.00 4.55 -14.90
CA HIS A 87 -6.74 5.03 -13.54
C HIS A 87 -5.23 5.28 -13.32
N LEU A 88 -4.40 4.29 -13.67
CA LEU A 88 -2.94 4.41 -13.54
C LEU A 88 -2.37 5.54 -14.41
N ALA A 89 -2.73 5.55 -15.70
CA ALA A 89 -2.21 6.51 -16.65
C ALA A 89 -2.68 7.95 -16.36
N ILE A 90 -3.94 8.15 -15.98
CA ILE A 90 -4.46 9.49 -15.64
C ILE A 90 -3.77 10.03 -14.40
N LYS A 91 -3.56 9.20 -13.36
CA LYS A 91 -2.86 9.61 -12.15
C LYS A 91 -1.44 10.09 -12.45
N ASP A 92 -0.66 9.30 -13.18
CA ASP A 92 0.71 9.70 -13.55
C ASP A 92 0.73 10.98 -14.39
N ILE A 93 -0.22 11.13 -15.32
CA ILE A 93 -0.34 12.32 -16.16
C ILE A 93 -0.72 13.56 -15.33
N GLN A 94 -1.61 13.41 -14.33
CA GLN A 94 -1.95 14.48 -13.40
C GLN A 94 -0.73 14.89 -12.56
N ASP A 95 0.01 13.93 -12.03
CA ASP A 95 1.20 14.23 -11.21
C ASP A 95 2.27 14.94 -12.03
N VAL A 96 2.55 14.47 -13.25
CA VAL A 96 3.50 15.14 -14.16
C VAL A 96 2.99 16.53 -14.56
N ALA A 97 1.70 16.68 -14.85
CA ALA A 97 1.10 17.98 -15.13
C ALA A 97 1.29 18.95 -13.96
N ASP A 98 1.10 18.48 -12.72
CA ASP A 98 1.29 19.29 -11.50
C ASP A 98 2.75 19.67 -11.29
N LEU A 99 3.71 18.77 -11.55
CA LEU A 99 5.15 19.10 -11.53
C LEU A 99 5.52 20.20 -12.53
N PHE A 100 4.94 20.18 -13.73
CA PHE A 100 5.17 21.22 -14.74
C PHE A 100 4.32 22.48 -14.54
N GLY A 101 3.28 22.45 -13.69
CA GLY A 101 2.32 23.54 -13.49
C GLY A 101 2.97 24.92 -13.29
N PRO A 102 3.93 25.08 -12.35
CA PRO A 102 4.62 26.37 -12.16
C PRO A 102 5.38 26.85 -13.40
N TYR A 103 5.91 25.93 -14.22
CA TYR A 103 6.62 26.29 -15.45
C TYR A 103 5.66 26.65 -16.58
N TYR A 104 4.56 25.91 -16.71
CA TYR A 104 3.48 26.22 -17.65
C TYR A 104 2.92 27.62 -17.40
N GLU A 105 2.64 27.98 -16.15
CA GLU A 105 2.17 29.32 -15.77
C GLU A 105 3.21 30.39 -16.07
N ALA A 106 4.48 30.17 -15.69
CA ALA A 106 5.56 31.14 -15.89
C ALA A 106 5.88 31.42 -17.37
N THR A 107 5.54 30.48 -18.25
CA THR A 107 5.73 30.61 -19.70
C THR A 107 4.46 31.00 -20.44
N GLU A 108 3.37 31.31 -19.72
CA GLU A 108 2.06 31.64 -20.30
C GLU A 108 1.58 30.56 -21.28
N GLY A 109 1.84 29.29 -20.95
CA GLY A 109 1.48 28.14 -21.79
C GLY A 109 2.35 27.96 -23.03
N ALA A 110 3.56 28.50 -23.09
CA ALA A 110 4.48 28.19 -24.18
C ALA A 110 5.04 26.76 -24.11
N ASP A 111 5.27 26.24 -22.90
CA ASP A 111 5.77 24.89 -22.60
C ASP A 111 5.14 24.37 -21.29
N GLY A 112 5.64 23.25 -20.75
CA GLY A 112 5.13 22.63 -19.52
C GLY A 112 3.97 21.68 -19.75
N TYR A 113 3.85 21.14 -20.96
CA TYR A 113 2.78 20.22 -21.34
C TYR A 113 3.13 18.76 -21.10
N VAL A 114 2.11 17.96 -20.82
CA VAL A 114 2.17 16.51 -20.78
C VAL A 114 1.15 15.92 -21.75
N SER A 115 1.52 14.90 -22.54
CA SER A 115 0.62 14.30 -23.52
C SER A 115 0.10 12.91 -23.10
N LEU A 116 -1.21 12.68 -23.24
CA LEU A 116 -1.87 11.38 -23.09
C LEU A 116 -2.63 11.02 -24.38
N GLU A 117 -2.41 9.81 -24.90
CA GLU A 117 -2.99 9.37 -26.18
C GLU A 117 -4.37 8.73 -26.02
N VAL A 118 -5.27 9.02 -26.97
CA VAL A 118 -6.51 8.25 -27.12
C VAL A 118 -6.20 6.79 -27.48
N ASN A 119 -7.17 5.90 -27.26
CA ASN A 119 -7.11 4.51 -27.64
C ASN A 119 -6.79 4.37 -29.14
N PRO A 120 -5.65 3.77 -29.51
CA PRO A 120 -5.24 3.67 -30.91
C PRO A 120 -6.21 2.88 -31.80
N ASN A 121 -7.07 2.04 -31.22
CA ASN A 121 -8.11 1.32 -31.96
C ASN A 121 -9.20 2.26 -32.52
N LEU A 122 -9.31 3.49 -31.98
CA LEU A 122 -10.21 4.53 -32.46
C LEU A 122 -9.62 5.36 -33.61
N ALA A 123 -8.39 5.08 -34.06
CA ALA A 123 -7.71 5.89 -35.07
C ALA A 123 -8.48 6.00 -36.41
N ASN A 124 -9.45 5.11 -36.70
CA ASN A 124 -10.32 5.18 -37.87
C ASN A 124 -11.79 5.52 -37.54
N ASP A 125 -12.08 5.89 -36.29
CA ASP A 125 -13.40 6.30 -35.79
C ASP A 125 -13.34 7.75 -35.31
N THR A 126 -13.85 8.66 -36.13
CA THR A 126 -13.89 10.09 -35.82
C THR A 126 -14.69 10.39 -34.56
N GLN A 127 -15.88 9.80 -34.39
CA GLN A 127 -16.74 10.16 -33.25
C GLN A 127 -16.19 9.56 -31.97
N GLY A 128 -15.77 8.29 -32.00
CA GLY A 128 -15.14 7.66 -30.83
C GLY A 128 -13.89 8.41 -30.37
N THR A 129 -13.06 8.90 -31.30
CA THR A 129 -11.89 9.73 -30.98
C THR A 129 -12.28 11.06 -30.31
N ILE A 130 -13.34 11.72 -30.79
CA ILE A 130 -13.84 12.97 -30.18
C ILE A 130 -14.33 12.68 -28.76
N ASP A 131 -15.16 11.66 -28.58
CA ASP A 131 -15.78 11.34 -27.30
C ASP A 131 -14.70 11.01 -26.24
N GLU A 132 -13.71 10.18 -26.61
CA GLU A 132 -12.63 9.81 -25.69
C GLU A 132 -11.66 10.97 -25.42
N ALA A 133 -11.37 11.82 -26.42
CA ALA A 133 -10.51 12.98 -26.22
C ALA A 133 -11.13 14.00 -25.25
N LEU A 134 -12.44 14.25 -25.37
CA LEU A 134 -13.16 15.13 -24.45
C LEU A 134 -13.27 14.53 -23.05
N TRP A 135 -13.47 13.21 -22.95
CA TRP A 135 -13.46 12.50 -21.68
C TRP A 135 -12.10 12.58 -20.98
N LEU A 136 -10.99 12.29 -21.68
CA LEU A 136 -9.65 12.40 -21.11
C LEU A 136 -9.32 13.82 -20.62
N TRP A 137 -9.76 14.84 -21.37
CA TRP A 137 -9.60 16.23 -20.96
C TRP A 137 -10.32 16.54 -19.65
N ASP A 138 -11.54 16.03 -19.48
CA ASP A 138 -12.35 16.23 -18.27
C ASP A 138 -11.80 15.46 -17.08
N GLU A 139 -11.40 14.19 -17.25
CA GLU A 139 -10.88 13.35 -16.16
C GLU A 139 -9.50 13.80 -15.67
N VAL A 140 -8.58 14.14 -16.58
CA VAL A 140 -7.25 14.62 -16.17
C VAL A 140 -7.39 15.98 -15.49
N ALA A 141 -8.30 16.84 -15.96
CA ALA A 141 -8.61 18.14 -15.33
C ALA A 141 -7.36 19.00 -15.04
N ARG A 142 -6.44 19.09 -16.00
CA ARG A 142 -5.24 19.96 -15.93
C ARG A 142 -5.10 20.79 -17.21
N PRO A 143 -4.86 22.10 -17.10
CA PRO A 143 -4.81 23.00 -18.26
C PRO A 143 -3.64 22.72 -19.20
N ASN A 144 -2.57 22.11 -18.69
CA ASN A 144 -1.37 21.75 -19.42
C ASN A 144 -1.35 20.28 -19.91
N LEU A 145 -2.49 19.59 -19.91
CA LEU A 145 -2.66 18.36 -20.68
C LEU A 145 -2.63 18.68 -22.19
N MET A 146 -2.10 17.76 -22.99
CA MET A 146 -2.39 17.64 -24.42
C MET A 146 -2.98 16.26 -24.70
N VAL A 147 -4.16 16.21 -25.31
CA VAL A 147 -4.72 14.94 -25.79
C VAL A 147 -4.04 14.60 -27.11
N LYS A 148 -3.39 13.43 -27.18
CA LYS A 148 -2.68 12.98 -28.37
C LYS A 148 -3.63 12.24 -29.31
N ILE A 149 -3.76 12.72 -30.55
CA ILE A 149 -4.69 12.21 -31.57
C ILE A 149 -3.93 11.87 -32.87
N PRO A 150 -4.03 10.63 -33.39
CA PRO A 150 -3.43 10.26 -34.68
C PRO A 150 -3.94 11.08 -35.86
N ALA A 151 -3.03 11.51 -36.73
CA ALA A 151 -3.32 12.26 -37.96
C ALA A 151 -3.87 11.40 -39.11
N THR A 152 -4.64 10.35 -38.81
CA THR A 152 -5.30 9.56 -39.86
C THR A 152 -6.34 10.40 -40.61
N LYS A 153 -6.88 9.88 -41.72
CA LYS A 153 -8.00 10.57 -42.40
C LYS A 153 -9.21 10.79 -41.50
N ALA A 154 -9.49 9.86 -40.58
CA ALA A 154 -10.59 9.97 -39.63
C ALA A 154 -10.24 10.86 -38.43
N GLY A 155 -8.96 10.97 -38.06
CA GLY A 155 -8.49 11.81 -36.96
C GLY A 155 -8.52 13.31 -37.27
N LEU A 156 -8.34 13.72 -38.53
CA LEU A 156 -8.39 15.14 -38.93
C LEU A 156 -9.68 15.89 -38.53
N PRO A 157 -10.88 15.37 -38.85
CA PRO A 157 -12.12 16.00 -38.36
C PRO A 157 -12.23 15.95 -36.83
N ALA A 158 -11.73 14.88 -36.17
CA ALA A 158 -11.73 14.81 -34.71
C ALA A 158 -10.85 15.92 -34.09
N ILE A 159 -9.64 16.15 -34.62
CA ILE A 159 -8.73 17.23 -34.20
C ILE A 159 -9.44 18.58 -34.33
N THR A 160 -10.14 18.82 -35.44
CA THR A 160 -10.89 20.07 -35.66
C THR A 160 -11.94 20.30 -34.57
N GLU A 161 -12.73 19.27 -34.24
CA GLU A 161 -13.80 19.34 -33.24
C GLU A 161 -13.26 19.48 -31.81
N VAL A 162 -12.19 18.75 -31.48
CA VAL A 162 -11.55 18.78 -30.16
C VAL A 162 -10.86 20.14 -29.90
N ILE A 163 -10.16 20.69 -30.89
CA ILE A 163 -9.63 22.07 -30.82
C ILE A 163 -10.79 23.06 -30.66
N ALA A 164 -11.89 22.89 -31.39
CA ALA A 164 -13.03 23.78 -31.27
C ALA A 164 -13.69 23.75 -29.87
N ALA A 165 -13.66 22.59 -29.21
CA ALA A 165 -14.10 22.41 -27.84
C ALA A 165 -13.18 23.10 -26.81
N GLY A 166 -11.94 23.47 -27.19
CA GLY A 166 -10.99 24.19 -26.35
C GLY A 166 -9.95 23.29 -25.70
N VAL A 167 -9.72 22.10 -26.25
CA VAL A 167 -8.75 21.13 -25.76
C VAL A 167 -7.41 21.33 -26.47
N ASN A 168 -6.31 21.23 -25.73
CA ASN A 168 -4.97 21.23 -26.34
C ASN A 168 -4.69 19.87 -26.99
N VAL A 169 -4.17 19.86 -28.21
CA VAL A 169 -4.01 18.62 -28.98
C VAL A 169 -2.56 18.40 -29.42
N ASN A 170 -2.02 17.22 -29.11
CA ASN A 170 -0.80 16.71 -29.71
C ASN A 170 -1.18 15.83 -30.92
N VAL A 171 -1.02 16.33 -32.13
CA VAL A 171 -1.34 15.56 -33.33
C VAL A 171 -0.19 14.62 -33.67
N THR A 172 -0.41 13.30 -33.68
CA THR A 172 0.66 12.29 -33.84
C THR A 172 0.59 11.53 -35.17
N LEU A 173 1.59 10.68 -35.43
CA LEU A 173 1.73 9.83 -36.63
C LEU A 173 1.75 10.61 -37.95
N ILE A 174 2.43 11.76 -37.98
CA ILE A 174 2.62 12.54 -39.21
C ILE A 174 3.94 12.12 -39.88
N PHE A 175 3.85 11.58 -41.10
CA PHE A 175 5.03 11.13 -41.87
C PHE A 175 5.24 11.90 -43.18
N SER A 176 4.19 12.52 -43.72
CA SER A 176 4.24 13.22 -45.01
C SER A 176 3.93 14.70 -44.86
N ARG A 177 4.56 15.51 -45.70
CA ARG A 177 4.27 16.95 -45.85
C ARG A 177 2.81 17.20 -46.21
N LYS A 178 2.25 16.37 -47.09
CA LYS A 178 0.83 16.43 -47.46
C LYS A 178 -0.07 16.25 -46.23
N ARG A 179 0.21 15.24 -45.40
CA ARG A 179 -0.55 15.04 -44.16
C ARG A 179 -0.36 16.21 -43.20
N TYR A 180 0.85 16.73 -43.08
CA TYR A 180 1.12 17.85 -42.20
C TYR A 180 0.33 19.11 -42.59
N GLN A 181 0.22 19.41 -43.89
CA GLN A 181 -0.65 20.49 -44.37
C GLN A 181 -2.13 20.29 -43.99
N GLU A 182 -2.64 19.06 -44.09
CA GLU A 182 -4.01 18.73 -43.66
C GLU A 182 -4.19 18.88 -42.14
N VAL A 183 -3.15 18.60 -41.35
CA VAL A 183 -3.15 18.80 -39.90
C VAL A 183 -3.18 20.29 -39.53
N MET A 184 -2.35 21.11 -40.18
CA MET A 184 -2.36 22.57 -39.96
C MET A 184 -3.72 23.18 -40.37
N GLU A 185 -4.34 22.66 -41.43
CA GLU A 185 -5.70 23.04 -41.84
C GLU A 185 -6.74 22.67 -40.77
N ALA A 186 -6.70 21.45 -40.24
CA ALA A 186 -7.61 20.99 -39.19
C ALA A 186 -7.49 21.84 -37.91
N TYR A 187 -6.26 22.19 -37.51
CA TYR A 187 -6.00 23.08 -36.38
C TYR A 187 -6.62 24.47 -36.57
N VAL A 188 -6.31 25.12 -37.70
CA VAL A 188 -6.85 26.46 -38.00
C VAL A 188 -8.37 26.43 -38.13
N ALA A 189 -8.95 25.41 -38.77
CA ALA A 189 -10.40 25.25 -38.86
C ALA A 189 -11.07 25.10 -37.48
N GLY A 190 -10.43 24.39 -36.54
CA GLY A 190 -10.92 24.26 -35.17
C GLY A 190 -10.91 25.60 -34.42
N LEU A 191 -9.81 26.35 -34.53
CA LEU A 191 -9.70 27.70 -33.96
C LEU A 191 -10.75 28.64 -34.56
N GLU A 192 -10.92 28.62 -35.89
CA GLU A 192 -11.95 29.42 -36.59
C GLU A 192 -13.35 29.09 -36.10
N LYS A 193 -13.67 27.80 -35.95
CA LYS A 193 -14.97 27.33 -35.46
C LYS A 193 -15.26 27.86 -34.06
N ARG A 194 -14.29 27.75 -33.14
CA ARG A 194 -14.41 28.26 -31.76
C ARG A 194 -14.53 29.78 -31.71
N SER A 195 -13.66 30.45 -32.47
CA SER A 195 -13.59 31.89 -32.62
C SER A 195 -14.89 32.49 -33.19
N ALA A 196 -15.54 31.79 -34.11
CA ALA A 196 -16.85 32.13 -34.67
C ALA A 196 -18.00 31.92 -33.67
N ALA A 197 -17.84 30.99 -32.72
CA ALA A 197 -18.75 30.81 -31.59
C ALA A 197 -18.55 31.86 -30.48
N GLY A 198 -17.58 32.79 -30.62
CA GLY A 198 -17.30 33.84 -29.64
C GLY A 198 -16.54 33.35 -28.40
N LEU A 199 -15.96 32.15 -28.46
CA LEU A 199 -15.17 31.57 -27.38
C LEU A 199 -13.69 31.94 -27.52
N ASP A 200 -12.96 31.95 -26.41
CA ASP A 200 -11.55 32.32 -26.39
C ASP A 200 -10.67 31.25 -27.08
N ILE A 201 -9.64 31.71 -27.78
CA ILE A 201 -8.67 30.87 -28.50
C ILE A 201 -7.22 31.11 -28.02
N SER A 202 -7.01 31.98 -27.03
CA SER A 202 -5.67 32.37 -26.58
C SER A 202 -4.96 31.30 -25.75
N GLU A 203 -5.74 30.45 -25.08
CA GLU A 203 -5.23 29.38 -24.21
C GLU A 203 -5.14 28.02 -24.92
N ILE A 204 -5.35 27.96 -26.25
CA ILE A 204 -5.33 26.70 -27.01
C ILE A 204 -3.96 26.49 -27.66
N ALA A 205 -3.24 25.49 -27.17
CA ALA A 205 -2.00 25.02 -27.73
C ALA A 205 -2.17 23.73 -28.55
N SER A 206 -1.32 23.56 -29.55
CA SER A 206 -1.21 22.31 -30.29
C SER A 206 0.21 22.09 -30.77
N VAL A 207 0.63 20.83 -30.79
CA VAL A 207 1.86 20.38 -31.43
C VAL A 207 1.54 19.38 -32.53
N ALA A 208 2.39 19.32 -33.55
CA ALA A 208 2.27 18.38 -34.66
C ALA A 208 3.49 17.45 -34.69
N SER A 209 3.37 16.26 -34.10
CA SER A 209 4.41 15.25 -34.02
C SER A 209 4.71 14.60 -35.38
N PHE A 210 5.72 15.16 -36.04
CA PHE A 210 6.29 14.73 -37.32
C PHE A 210 7.42 13.73 -37.08
N PHE A 211 7.24 12.50 -37.55
CA PHE A 211 8.14 11.37 -37.27
C PHE A 211 9.35 11.39 -38.20
N VAL A 212 10.55 11.28 -37.60
CA VAL A 212 11.83 11.41 -38.31
C VAL A 212 12.43 10.05 -38.65
N SER A 213 13.01 9.33 -37.67
CA SER A 213 13.89 8.17 -37.95
C SER A 213 13.21 6.99 -38.64
N ARG A 214 11.88 6.87 -38.53
CA ARG A 214 11.11 5.81 -39.19
C ARG A 214 11.15 5.92 -40.72
N LEU A 215 11.27 7.13 -41.26
CA LEU A 215 11.38 7.34 -42.71
C LEU A 215 12.71 6.81 -43.25
N ASP A 216 13.83 7.18 -42.63
CA ASP A 216 15.14 6.65 -43.03
C ASP A 216 15.18 5.12 -42.88
N SER A 217 14.71 4.59 -41.74
CA SER A 217 14.68 3.14 -41.49
C SER A 217 13.94 2.34 -42.58
N LYS A 218 12.92 2.94 -43.20
CA LYS A 218 12.14 2.30 -44.27
C LYS A 218 12.72 2.58 -45.65
N ALA A 219 13.05 3.83 -45.94
CA ALA A 219 13.62 4.23 -47.22
C ALA A 219 14.98 3.59 -47.46
N ASP A 220 15.83 3.50 -46.44
CA ASP A 220 17.16 2.89 -46.54
C ASP A 220 17.11 1.40 -46.84
N LYS A 221 16.05 0.68 -46.40
CA LYS A 221 15.83 -0.72 -46.81
C LYS A 221 15.51 -0.82 -48.31
N CYS A 222 14.68 0.08 -48.83
CA CYS A 222 14.39 0.15 -50.25
C CYS A 222 15.63 0.55 -51.06
N LEU A 223 16.41 1.52 -50.59
CA LEU A 223 17.67 1.93 -51.21
C LEU A 223 18.70 0.80 -51.17
N GLN A 224 18.82 0.07 -50.06
CA GLN A 224 19.73 -1.07 -49.95
C GLN A 224 19.40 -2.16 -50.99
N ALA A 225 18.12 -2.44 -51.23
CA ALA A 225 17.72 -3.37 -52.29
C ALA A 225 18.21 -2.91 -53.68
N VAL A 226 18.12 -1.61 -53.98
CA VAL A 226 18.64 -1.04 -55.24
C VAL A 226 20.18 -1.12 -55.32
N ILE A 227 20.86 -0.94 -54.20
CA ILE A 227 22.33 -1.07 -54.12
C ILE A 227 22.75 -2.52 -54.38
N ASP A 228 22.08 -3.47 -53.73
CA ASP A 228 22.36 -4.90 -53.82
C ASP A 228 22.09 -5.46 -55.24
N GLU A 229 21.10 -4.91 -55.95
CA GLU A 229 20.85 -5.20 -57.38
C GLU A 229 21.99 -4.73 -58.30
N GLY A 230 22.76 -3.72 -57.88
CA GLY A 230 23.91 -3.18 -58.61
C GLY A 230 23.54 -2.36 -59.86
N GLY A 231 24.56 -1.96 -60.63
CA GLY A 231 24.40 -1.18 -61.86
C GLY A 231 24.39 0.34 -61.65
N SER A 232 23.94 1.10 -62.65
CA SER A 232 24.08 2.57 -62.69
C SER A 232 23.23 3.32 -61.65
N LYS A 233 22.28 2.64 -61.01
CA LYS A 233 21.40 3.21 -59.98
C LYS A 233 21.95 3.07 -58.55
N ALA A 234 22.92 2.16 -58.34
CA ALA A 234 23.44 1.86 -57.01
C ALA A 234 24.16 3.07 -56.38
N GLU A 235 24.98 3.80 -57.15
CA GLU A 235 25.69 4.99 -56.65
C GLU A 235 24.72 6.09 -56.18
N THR A 236 23.64 6.33 -56.94
CA THR A 236 22.60 7.28 -56.53
C THR A 236 21.86 6.81 -55.27
N ALA A 237 21.61 5.50 -55.14
CA ALA A 237 20.96 4.95 -53.95
C ALA A 237 21.85 5.05 -52.69
N GLU A 238 23.16 4.78 -52.82
CA GLU A 238 24.14 4.97 -51.74
C GLU A 238 24.18 6.41 -51.25
N GLN A 239 24.11 7.37 -52.16
CA GLN A 239 24.14 8.80 -51.83
C GLN A 239 22.91 9.28 -51.07
N LEU A 240 21.78 8.57 -51.12
CA LEU A 240 20.52 8.94 -50.47
C LEU A 240 20.33 8.35 -49.07
N LYS A 241 21.09 7.31 -48.71
CA LYS A 241 20.92 6.63 -47.41
C LYS A 241 21.11 7.60 -46.23
N GLY A 242 20.22 7.53 -45.25
CA GLY A 242 20.28 8.34 -44.02
C GLY A 242 20.03 9.83 -44.20
N LYS A 243 19.53 10.29 -45.36
CA LYS A 243 19.28 11.73 -45.63
C LYS A 243 17.81 12.09 -45.72
N LEU A 244 16.95 11.12 -46.03
CA LEU A 244 15.58 11.38 -46.47
C LEU A 244 14.68 11.88 -45.33
N ALA A 245 14.89 11.42 -44.09
CA ALA A 245 14.15 11.91 -42.93
C ALA A 245 14.44 13.38 -42.63
N ILE A 246 15.72 13.76 -42.63
CA ILE A 246 16.12 15.16 -42.42
C ILE A 246 15.58 16.03 -43.56
N ALA A 247 15.77 15.61 -44.81
CA ALA A 247 15.25 16.31 -45.98
C ALA A 247 13.72 16.51 -45.92
N ASN A 248 12.96 15.48 -45.55
CA ASN A 248 11.50 15.55 -45.41
C ASN A 248 11.10 16.56 -44.34
N THR A 249 11.78 16.53 -43.20
CA THR A 249 11.47 17.37 -42.03
C THR A 249 11.80 18.84 -42.30
N ARG A 250 12.94 19.14 -42.95
CA ARG A 250 13.30 20.50 -43.36
C ARG A 250 12.27 21.12 -44.31
N LEU A 251 11.84 20.34 -45.31
CA LEU A 251 10.79 20.79 -46.24
C LEU A 251 9.41 20.91 -45.56
N ALA A 252 9.11 20.06 -44.57
CA ALA A 252 7.90 20.19 -43.76
C ALA A 252 7.92 21.48 -42.91
N TYR A 253 9.07 21.87 -42.37
CA TYR A 253 9.23 23.14 -41.66
C TYR A 253 9.05 24.36 -42.60
N GLN A 254 9.56 24.28 -43.83
CA GLN A 254 9.31 25.32 -44.85
C GLN A 254 7.81 25.47 -45.15
N ASP A 255 7.07 24.35 -45.26
CA ASP A 255 5.61 24.38 -45.43
C ASP A 255 4.91 25.02 -44.22
N TYR A 256 5.38 24.73 -43.00
CA TYR A 256 4.90 25.33 -41.76
C TYR A 256 5.07 26.86 -41.74
N GLU A 257 6.26 27.36 -42.06
CA GLU A 257 6.52 28.80 -42.09
C GLU A 257 5.63 29.51 -43.10
N ALA A 258 5.46 28.91 -44.29
CA ALA A 258 4.58 29.45 -45.32
C ALA A 258 3.11 29.47 -44.87
N PHE A 259 2.64 28.43 -44.18
CA PHE A 259 1.26 28.32 -43.72
C PHE A 259 0.93 29.33 -42.60
N PHE A 260 1.78 29.40 -41.57
CA PHE A 260 1.56 30.27 -40.41
C PHE A 260 1.99 31.73 -40.61
N SER A 261 2.53 32.07 -41.78
CA SER A 261 2.71 33.46 -42.25
C SER A 261 1.57 33.93 -43.16
N SER A 262 0.50 33.13 -43.29
CA SER A 262 -0.66 33.50 -44.10
C SER A 262 -1.57 34.52 -43.40
N ASN A 263 -2.18 35.42 -44.17
CA ASN A 263 -3.17 36.39 -43.66
C ASN A 263 -4.31 35.72 -42.86
N ARG A 264 -4.66 34.46 -43.21
CA ARG A 264 -5.69 33.68 -42.52
C ARG A 264 -5.30 33.43 -41.07
N PHE A 265 -4.06 32.97 -40.84
CA PHE A 265 -3.57 32.74 -39.49
C PHE A 265 -3.27 34.04 -38.74
N GLU A 266 -2.69 35.05 -39.40
CA GLU A 266 -2.43 36.35 -38.77
C GLU A 266 -3.71 36.98 -38.17
N ALA A 267 -4.86 36.79 -38.80
CA ALA A 267 -6.16 37.25 -38.27
C ALA A 267 -6.57 36.53 -36.98
N LEU A 268 -6.20 35.26 -36.81
CA LEU A 268 -6.42 34.50 -35.57
C LEU A 268 -5.38 34.86 -34.50
N ALA A 269 -4.11 35.03 -34.90
CA ALA A 269 -3.04 35.45 -34.00
C ALA A 269 -3.32 36.83 -33.38
N ALA A 270 -3.91 37.76 -34.15
CA ALA A 270 -4.38 39.05 -33.62
C ALA A 270 -5.47 38.93 -32.54
N ARG A 271 -6.09 37.74 -32.41
CA ARG A 271 -7.06 37.38 -31.37
C ARG A 271 -6.47 36.44 -30.31
N GLY A 272 -5.14 36.29 -30.27
CA GLY A 272 -4.42 35.50 -29.27
C GLY A 272 -4.08 34.07 -29.70
N ALA A 273 -4.47 33.61 -30.89
CA ALA A 273 -4.18 32.24 -31.30
C ALA A 273 -2.66 31.97 -31.40
N GLN A 274 -2.24 30.83 -30.84
CA GLN A 274 -0.86 30.36 -30.91
C GLN A 274 -0.62 29.62 -32.23
N LYS A 275 0.64 29.54 -32.69
CA LYS A 275 1.00 28.69 -33.84
C LYS A 275 1.03 27.24 -33.37
N GLN A 276 0.52 26.29 -34.15
CA GLN A 276 0.75 24.87 -33.87
C GLN A 276 2.24 24.56 -34.09
N ARG A 277 2.97 24.22 -33.04
CA ARG A 277 4.42 24.01 -33.12
C ARG A 277 4.71 22.66 -33.81
N PRO A 278 5.61 22.59 -34.80
CA PRO A 278 6.11 21.30 -35.25
C PRO A 278 6.85 20.61 -34.10
N LEU A 279 6.57 19.33 -33.90
CA LEU A 279 7.25 18.49 -32.91
C LEU A 279 7.97 17.37 -33.65
N TRP A 280 9.30 17.28 -33.50
CA TRP A 280 10.09 16.22 -34.08
C TRP A 280 10.02 14.98 -33.17
N ALA A 281 9.39 13.91 -33.68
CA ALA A 281 9.20 12.66 -32.95
C ALA A 281 10.04 11.53 -33.54
N SER A 282 10.32 10.49 -32.73
CA SER A 282 11.17 9.37 -33.14
C SER A 282 12.55 9.86 -33.61
N THR A 283 13.24 10.64 -32.78
CA THR A 283 14.52 11.30 -33.08
C THR A 283 15.75 10.58 -32.53
N SER A 284 15.60 9.36 -32.00
CA SER A 284 16.74 8.46 -31.78
C SER A 284 17.24 7.88 -33.11
N THR A 285 18.56 7.84 -33.32
CA THR A 285 19.15 7.08 -34.42
C THR A 285 18.95 5.58 -34.22
N LYS A 286 18.73 4.87 -35.32
CA LYS A 286 18.50 3.41 -35.32
C LYS A 286 19.67 2.62 -35.90
N ASP A 287 20.59 3.32 -36.57
CA ASP A 287 21.82 2.77 -37.13
C ASP A 287 23.01 3.32 -36.32
N PRO A 288 23.84 2.46 -35.70
CA PRO A 288 24.99 2.90 -34.90
C PRO A 288 26.09 3.59 -35.72
N VAL A 289 26.02 3.55 -37.06
CA VAL A 289 26.92 4.32 -37.94
C VAL A 289 26.60 5.83 -37.86
N TYR A 290 25.37 6.20 -37.53
CA TYR A 290 24.96 7.59 -37.39
C TYR A 290 25.21 8.09 -35.96
N SER A 291 25.55 9.37 -35.81
CA SER A 291 25.65 10.01 -34.49
C SER A 291 24.32 9.85 -33.74
N ASP A 292 24.38 9.50 -32.47
CA ASP A 292 23.27 9.39 -31.52
C ASP A 292 22.46 10.69 -31.34
N VAL A 293 23.05 11.85 -31.65
CA VAL A 293 22.39 13.17 -31.63
C VAL A 293 22.02 13.71 -33.02
N LEU A 294 22.23 12.93 -34.09
CA LEU A 294 22.07 13.37 -35.50
C LEU A 294 20.77 14.14 -35.75
N TYR A 295 19.63 13.55 -35.37
CA TYR A 295 18.33 14.13 -35.67
C TYR A 295 18.02 15.34 -34.78
N VAL A 296 18.56 15.39 -33.56
CA VAL A 296 18.39 16.57 -32.70
C VAL A 296 19.14 17.75 -33.30
N GLU A 297 20.43 17.58 -33.59
CA GLU A 297 21.28 18.65 -34.14
C GLU A 297 20.85 19.12 -35.53
N SER A 298 20.38 18.21 -36.38
CA SER A 298 20.06 18.51 -37.79
C SER A 298 18.71 19.19 -38.00
N LEU A 299 17.87 19.25 -36.96
CA LEU A 299 16.48 19.70 -37.01
C LEU A 299 16.17 20.83 -36.01
N ILE A 300 17.19 21.52 -35.52
CA ILE A 300 16.99 22.67 -34.62
C ILE A 300 16.32 23.80 -35.41
N ALA A 301 15.15 24.21 -34.93
CA ALA A 301 14.25 25.14 -35.59
C ALA A 301 13.60 26.09 -34.56
N GLU A 302 13.35 27.33 -34.95
CA GLU A 302 12.59 28.25 -34.09
C GLU A 302 11.13 27.77 -33.93
N ASN A 303 10.52 28.07 -32.78
CA ASN A 303 9.14 27.72 -32.46
C ASN A 303 8.79 26.23 -32.67
N SER A 304 9.71 25.33 -32.34
CA SER A 304 9.51 23.88 -32.51
C SER A 304 9.72 23.13 -31.21
N VAL A 305 9.35 21.85 -31.21
CA VAL A 305 9.61 20.90 -30.11
C VAL A 305 10.40 19.73 -30.69
N ASN A 306 11.26 19.10 -29.88
CA ASN A 306 11.80 17.79 -30.17
C ASN A 306 11.53 16.89 -28.97
N THR A 307 10.79 15.80 -29.18
CA THR A 307 10.57 14.81 -28.11
C THR A 307 11.58 13.69 -28.25
N VAL A 308 12.41 13.52 -27.22
CA VAL A 308 13.58 12.65 -27.25
C VAL A 308 13.45 11.54 -26.20
N PRO A 309 13.79 10.28 -26.54
CA PRO A 309 13.85 9.22 -25.55
C PRO A 309 15.02 9.43 -24.57
N PRO A 310 15.03 8.72 -23.42
CA PRO A 310 16.01 8.95 -22.35
C PRO A 310 17.48 8.94 -22.83
N ASP A 311 17.88 7.93 -23.61
CA ASP A 311 19.26 7.79 -24.08
C ASP A 311 19.69 8.94 -25.01
N THR A 312 18.78 9.43 -25.86
CA THR A 312 19.05 10.55 -26.76
C THR A 312 19.11 11.89 -26.01
N LEU A 313 18.31 12.04 -24.94
CA LEU A 313 18.41 13.21 -24.06
C LEU A 313 19.80 13.26 -23.40
N GLU A 314 20.25 12.15 -22.81
CA GLU A 314 21.56 12.08 -22.15
C GLU A 314 22.71 12.34 -23.13
N ALA A 315 22.68 11.73 -24.32
CA ALA A 315 23.67 11.97 -25.36
C ALA A 315 23.73 13.45 -25.78
N PHE A 316 22.57 14.09 -25.97
CA PHE A 316 22.51 15.49 -26.35
C PHE A 316 23.00 16.42 -25.24
N LEU A 317 22.68 16.14 -23.98
CA LEU A 317 23.17 16.91 -22.85
C LEU A 317 24.69 16.82 -22.68
N ASP A 318 25.27 15.64 -22.95
CA ASP A 318 26.71 15.38 -22.87
C ASP A 318 27.49 16.09 -23.98
N HIS A 319 27.15 15.86 -25.26
CA HIS A 319 27.98 16.28 -26.38
C HIS A 319 27.25 16.92 -27.56
N GLY A 320 25.96 17.24 -27.43
CA GLY A 320 25.19 17.89 -28.50
C GLY A 320 25.64 19.32 -28.81
N GLU A 321 25.52 19.72 -30.08
CA GLU A 321 25.77 21.08 -30.56
C GLU A 321 24.46 21.81 -30.91
N SER A 322 24.30 23.03 -30.37
CA SER A 322 23.11 23.85 -30.60
C SER A 322 23.35 24.94 -31.65
N ARG A 323 22.79 24.77 -32.85
CA ARG A 323 22.64 25.84 -33.87
C ARG A 323 21.37 25.62 -34.67
N VAL A 324 20.70 26.67 -35.11
CA VAL A 324 19.59 26.54 -36.08
C VAL A 324 20.13 25.89 -37.36
N SER A 325 19.52 24.78 -37.76
CA SER A 325 19.99 23.89 -38.84
C SER A 325 18.86 23.43 -39.77
N ILE A 326 17.60 23.71 -39.42
CA ILE A 326 16.43 23.30 -40.19
C ILE A 326 16.39 23.91 -41.62
N HIS A 327 17.10 25.01 -41.86
CA HIS A 327 17.16 25.68 -43.17
C HIS A 327 18.33 25.23 -44.05
N ASP A 328 19.18 24.33 -43.56
CA ASP A 328 20.34 23.89 -44.32
C ASP A 328 19.92 23.03 -45.52
N ASP A 329 20.61 23.17 -46.65
CA ASP A 329 20.52 22.30 -47.83
C ASP A 329 19.11 22.07 -48.41
N LEU A 330 18.17 23.02 -48.30
CA LEU A 330 16.80 22.87 -48.80
C LEU A 330 16.72 22.51 -50.30
N GLU A 331 17.56 23.14 -51.12
CA GLU A 331 17.65 22.79 -52.55
C GLU A 331 18.13 21.36 -52.79
N GLN A 332 19.01 20.85 -51.90
CA GLN A 332 19.48 19.47 -51.97
C GLN A 332 18.39 18.50 -51.52
N ALA A 333 17.63 18.83 -50.47
CA ALA A 333 16.48 18.05 -50.03
C ALA A 333 15.46 17.82 -51.18
N GLU A 334 15.15 18.86 -51.96
CA GLU A 334 14.30 18.69 -53.16
C GLU A 334 14.94 17.80 -54.25
N LYS A 335 16.26 17.92 -54.45
CA LYS A 335 16.99 17.07 -55.41
C LYS A 335 16.99 15.61 -54.95
N ASP A 336 17.13 15.36 -53.66
CA ASP A 336 17.14 14.02 -53.08
C ASP A 336 15.81 13.30 -53.31
N PHE A 337 14.67 13.99 -53.16
CA PHE A 337 13.36 13.41 -53.48
C PHE A 337 13.15 13.17 -54.98
N ARG A 338 13.61 14.07 -55.86
CA ARG A 338 13.60 13.81 -57.31
C ARG A 338 14.47 12.61 -57.69
N SER A 339 15.61 12.45 -57.02
CA SER A 339 16.49 11.30 -57.20
C SER A 339 15.82 10.01 -56.71
N LEU A 340 15.16 10.04 -55.55
CA LEU A 340 14.41 8.92 -55.01
C LEU A 340 13.32 8.43 -55.98
N GLU A 341 12.55 9.36 -56.56
CA GLU A 341 11.55 9.04 -57.59
C GLU A 341 12.17 8.43 -58.85
N SER A 342 13.35 8.91 -59.28
CA SER A 342 14.07 8.36 -60.44
C SER A 342 14.55 6.91 -60.23
N LEU A 343 14.71 6.50 -58.96
CA LEU A 343 14.97 5.12 -58.57
C LEU A 343 13.72 4.24 -58.58
N GLY A 344 12.52 4.83 -58.71
CA GLY A 344 11.24 4.13 -58.68
C GLY A 344 10.66 3.98 -57.27
N ILE A 345 11.21 4.69 -56.28
CA ILE A 345 10.75 4.66 -54.90
C ILE A 345 9.84 5.88 -54.66
N SER A 346 8.58 5.64 -54.27
CA SER A 346 7.60 6.69 -54.05
C SER A 346 7.53 7.10 -52.58
N LEU A 347 7.81 8.38 -52.29
CA LEU A 347 7.67 8.94 -50.94
C LEU A 347 6.24 8.83 -50.41
N ASP A 348 5.24 9.06 -51.28
CA ASP A 348 3.82 8.95 -50.91
C ASP A 348 3.47 7.52 -50.48
N THR A 349 3.97 6.51 -51.20
CA THR A 349 3.78 5.10 -50.80
C THR A 349 4.46 4.82 -49.47
N LEU A 350 5.73 5.21 -49.31
CA LEU A 350 6.48 4.98 -48.07
C LEU A 350 5.79 5.60 -46.86
N THR A 351 5.39 6.86 -46.96
CA THR A 351 4.79 7.62 -45.85
C THR A 351 3.38 7.14 -45.53
N ARG A 352 2.57 6.73 -46.52
CA ARG A 352 1.27 6.08 -46.27
C ARG A 352 1.44 4.76 -45.52
N GLU A 353 2.34 3.91 -45.97
CA GLU A 353 2.57 2.63 -45.29
C GLU A 353 3.14 2.85 -43.88
N LEU A 354 3.96 3.88 -43.65
CA LEU A 354 4.41 4.26 -42.29
C LEU A 354 3.27 4.73 -41.40
N GLU A 355 2.28 5.45 -41.93
CA GLU A 355 1.06 5.83 -41.21
C GLU A 355 0.27 4.57 -40.80
N GLU A 356 0.00 3.68 -41.76
CA GLU A 356 -0.72 2.41 -41.54
C GLU A 356 -0.01 1.50 -40.53
N GLU A 357 1.29 1.26 -40.71
CA GLU A 357 2.13 0.50 -39.78
C GLU A 357 2.24 1.18 -38.40
N GLY A 358 2.24 2.51 -38.36
CA GLY A 358 2.31 3.28 -37.13
C GLY A 358 1.06 3.10 -36.28
N VAL A 359 -0.12 3.23 -36.88
CA VAL A 359 -1.41 2.96 -36.23
C VAL A 359 -1.46 1.51 -35.75
N GLN A 360 -1.08 0.56 -36.61
CA GLN A 360 -1.10 -0.86 -36.25
C GLN A 360 -0.19 -1.15 -35.06
N LYS A 361 1.05 -0.66 -35.05
CA LYS A 361 2.00 -0.88 -33.94
C LYS A 361 1.50 -0.30 -32.62
N PHE A 362 0.86 0.86 -32.63
CA PHE A 362 0.29 1.44 -31.41
C PHE A 362 -0.95 0.67 -30.94
N ALA A 363 -1.80 0.20 -31.84
CA ALA A 363 -2.94 -0.66 -31.49
C ALA A 363 -2.52 -2.04 -31.00
N GLU A 364 -1.43 -2.60 -31.51
CA GLU A 364 -0.78 -3.82 -30.99
C GLU A 364 -0.21 -3.56 -29.59
N ALA A 365 0.62 -2.53 -29.41
CA ALA A 365 1.19 -2.20 -28.10
C ALA A 365 0.12 -1.91 -27.03
N PHE A 366 -1.00 -1.29 -27.41
CA PHE A 366 -2.11 -1.06 -26.49
C PHE A 366 -2.85 -2.35 -26.12
N ARG A 367 -3.04 -3.29 -27.07
CA ARG A 367 -3.62 -4.60 -26.75
C ARG A 367 -2.69 -5.40 -25.84
N ASP A 368 -1.40 -5.46 -26.16
CA ASP A 368 -0.40 -6.13 -25.33
C ASP A 368 -0.34 -5.54 -23.92
N LEU A 369 -0.47 -4.22 -23.78
CA LEU A 369 -0.58 -3.54 -22.49
C LEU A 369 -1.81 -4.01 -21.68
N LEU A 370 -2.98 -4.06 -22.32
CA LEU A 370 -4.20 -4.52 -21.64
C LEU A 370 -4.13 -6.01 -21.29
N ASP A 371 -3.52 -6.83 -22.14
CA ASP A 371 -3.31 -8.25 -21.88
C ASP A 371 -2.40 -8.45 -20.67
N VAL A 372 -1.32 -7.65 -20.52
CA VAL A 372 -0.45 -7.69 -19.33
C VAL A 372 -1.23 -7.34 -18.05
N ILE A 373 -2.02 -6.28 -18.08
CA ILE A 373 -2.84 -5.88 -16.92
C ILE A 373 -3.88 -6.96 -16.61
N GLU A 374 -4.49 -7.56 -17.63
CA GLU A 374 -5.46 -8.64 -17.45
C GLU A 374 -4.82 -9.89 -16.85
N ASP A 375 -3.64 -10.29 -17.31
CA ASP A 375 -2.89 -11.43 -16.77
C ASP A 375 -2.57 -11.21 -15.28
N GLN A 376 -2.07 -10.02 -14.92
CA GLN A 376 -1.81 -9.65 -13.52
C GLN A 376 -3.10 -9.62 -12.69
N ARG A 377 -4.17 -9.03 -13.22
CA ARG A 377 -5.49 -8.96 -12.55
C ARG A 377 -6.05 -10.35 -12.29
N VAL A 378 -5.94 -11.26 -13.27
CA VAL A 378 -6.42 -12.65 -13.14
C VAL A 378 -5.62 -13.40 -12.08
N ASP A 379 -4.30 -13.23 -12.02
CA ASP A 379 -3.47 -13.83 -10.98
C ASP A 379 -3.83 -13.32 -9.58
N ILE A 380 -3.99 -11.99 -9.43
CA ILE A 380 -4.37 -11.34 -8.16
C ILE A 380 -5.73 -11.85 -7.65
N LEU A 381 -6.66 -12.16 -8.56
CA LEU A 381 -8.02 -12.59 -8.21
C LEU A 381 -8.19 -14.12 -8.20
N ALA A 382 -7.13 -14.89 -8.41
CA ALA A 382 -7.19 -16.34 -8.44
C ALA A 382 -7.82 -16.90 -7.15
N GLY A 383 -8.82 -17.77 -7.30
CA GLY A 383 -9.55 -18.37 -6.16
C GLY A 383 -10.56 -17.44 -5.47
N MET A 384 -10.78 -16.22 -5.95
CA MET A 384 -11.65 -15.22 -5.30
C MET A 384 -12.97 -14.96 -6.03
N ASP A 385 -13.36 -15.74 -7.04
CA ASP A 385 -14.49 -15.47 -7.95
C ASP A 385 -15.80 -15.08 -7.23
N ASP A 386 -16.21 -15.85 -6.23
CA ASP A 386 -17.49 -15.62 -5.54
C ASP A 386 -17.43 -14.46 -4.54
N LEU A 387 -16.27 -14.27 -3.90
CA LEU A 387 -16.00 -13.11 -3.04
C LEU A 387 -16.04 -11.83 -3.86
N PHE A 388 -15.36 -11.85 -5.00
CA PHE A 388 -15.27 -10.76 -5.95
C PHE A 388 -16.64 -10.41 -6.55
N LYS A 389 -17.41 -11.40 -7.01
CA LYS A 389 -18.78 -11.18 -7.48
C LYS A 389 -19.62 -10.45 -6.43
N ARG A 390 -19.49 -10.75 -5.14
CA ARG A 390 -20.24 -10.06 -4.07
C ARG A 390 -19.74 -8.63 -3.81
N LEU A 391 -18.44 -8.43 -3.81
CA LEU A 391 -17.85 -7.09 -3.70
C LEU A 391 -18.36 -6.16 -4.83
N VAL A 392 -18.29 -6.66 -6.07
CA VAL A 392 -18.71 -5.96 -7.31
C VAL A 392 -20.23 -5.78 -7.40
N SER A 393 -21.01 -6.78 -6.97
CA SER A 393 -22.48 -6.74 -7.12
C SER A 393 -23.16 -5.75 -6.18
N ASP A 394 -22.77 -5.69 -4.89
CA ASP A 394 -23.56 -4.98 -3.88
C ASP A 394 -22.75 -4.08 -2.92
N TYR A 395 -21.60 -4.53 -2.39
CA TYR A 395 -20.95 -3.82 -1.27
C TYR A 395 -20.20 -2.56 -1.69
N ALA A 396 -19.32 -2.61 -2.69
CA ALA A 396 -18.56 -1.44 -3.11
C ALA A 396 -19.51 -0.31 -3.59
N ARG A 397 -20.53 -0.69 -4.38
CA ARG A 397 -21.57 0.25 -4.82
C ARG A 397 -22.37 0.83 -3.65
N HIS A 398 -22.80 0.00 -2.70
CA HIS A 398 -23.55 0.46 -1.53
C HIS A 398 -22.73 1.40 -0.65
N TYR A 399 -21.46 1.08 -0.39
CA TYR A 399 -20.58 1.91 0.43
C TYR A 399 -20.25 3.24 -0.26
N SER A 400 -20.06 3.23 -1.59
CA SER A 400 -19.83 4.44 -2.38
C SER A 400 -21.07 5.35 -2.35
N GLN A 401 -22.26 4.79 -2.61
CA GLN A 401 -23.53 5.52 -2.55
C GLN A 401 -23.84 6.08 -1.17
N ASN A 402 -23.50 5.35 -0.11
CA ASN A 402 -23.66 5.80 1.27
C ASN A 402 -22.53 6.69 1.79
N LYS A 403 -21.54 7.01 0.94
CA LYS A 403 -20.37 7.83 1.30
C LYS A 403 -19.69 7.31 2.56
N ALA A 404 -19.50 6.00 2.65
CA ALA A 404 -19.02 5.33 3.86
C ALA A 404 -17.67 5.90 4.32
N ILE A 405 -16.73 6.13 3.41
CA ILE A 405 -15.42 6.74 3.70
C ILE A 405 -15.60 8.12 4.34
N SER A 406 -16.35 9.03 3.68
CA SER A 406 -16.60 10.37 4.22
C SER A 406 -17.40 10.37 5.52
N ARG A 407 -18.17 9.32 5.82
CA ARG A 407 -18.89 9.15 7.08
C ARG A 407 -17.93 8.69 8.18
N LEU A 408 -17.04 7.74 7.89
CA LEU A 408 -15.99 7.28 8.80
C LEU A 408 -15.10 8.45 9.20
N LEU A 409 -14.59 9.20 8.22
CA LEU A 409 -13.70 10.36 8.46
C LEU A 409 -14.39 11.52 9.21
N ARG A 410 -15.72 11.59 9.21
CA ARG A 410 -16.49 12.58 10.00
C ARG A 410 -17.05 12.02 11.31
N PHE A 411 -16.55 10.85 11.70
CA PHE A 411 -16.91 10.15 12.93
C PHE A 411 -18.41 9.85 13.05
N ASP A 412 -19.07 9.52 11.93
CA ASP A 412 -20.47 9.13 11.92
C ASP A 412 -20.66 7.72 12.50
N PRO A 413 -21.21 7.58 13.72
CA PRO A 413 -21.32 6.29 14.38
C PRO A 413 -22.37 5.36 13.75
N THR A 414 -23.26 5.89 12.91
CA THR A 414 -24.34 5.12 12.27
C THR A 414 -23.84 4.15 11.20
N LEU A 415 -22.54 4.16 10.90
CA LEU A 415 -21.88 3.11 10.11
C LEU A 415 -21.85 1.76 10.82
N TRP A 416 -21.72 1.76 12.16
CA TRP A 416 -21.57 0.52 12.93
C TRP A 416 -22.75 0.21 13.84
N THR A 417 -23.41 1.24 14.38
CA THR A 417 -24.46 1.01 15.38
C THR A 417 -25.53 2.10 15.37
N ASN A 418 -26.76 1.68 15.64
CA ASN A 418 -27.89 2.58 15.83
C ASN A 418 -28.23 2.81 17.31
N ASP A 419 -27.66 2.03 18.23
CA ASP A 419 -27.86 2.16 19.67
C ASP A 419 -27.20 3.44 20.23
N ALA A 420 -27.81 4.05 21.25
CA ALA A 420 -27.34 5.31 21.82
C ALA A 420 -26.00 5.17 22.58
N ALA A 421 -25.81 4.08 23.34
CA ALA A 421 -24.57 3.83 24.08
C ALA A 421 -23.44 3.43 23.12
N GLY A 422 -23.76 2.62 22.11
CA GLY A 422 -22.87 2.30 21.01
C GLY A 422 -22.39 3.56 20.27
N LYS A 423 -23.31 4.46 19.90
CA LYS A 423 -22.96 5.73 19.22
C LYS A 423 -22.00 6.59 20.01
N ASN A 424 -22.25 6.76 21.31
CA ASN A 424 -21.33 7.50 22.18
C ASN A 424 -19.94 6.85 22.24
N THR A 425 -19.90 5.51 22.32
CA THR A 425 -18.63 4.79 22.30
C THR A 425 -17.86 5.05 21.01
N VAL A 426 -18.50 4.92 19.84
CA VAL A 426 -17.82 5.18 18.55
C VAL A 426 -17.30 6.61 18.46
N GLN A 427 -18.11 7.61 18.83
CA GLN A 427 -17.72 9.02 18.77
C GLN A 427 -16.54 9.37 19.69
N THR A 428 -16.31 8.59 20.74
CA THR A 428 -15.20 8.75 21.68
C THR A 428 -14.05 7.76 21.42
N ARG A 429 -14.06 7.03 20.30
CA ARG A 429 -13.05 6.01 19.98
C ARG A 429 -12.42 6.11 18.60
N LEU A 430 -12.83 7.10 17.80
CA LEU A 430 -12.29 7.37 16.46
C LEU A 430 -11.10 8.36 16.44
N GLY A 431 -10.53 8.68 17.60
CA GLY A 431 -9.37 9.58 17.66
C GLY A 431 -8.09 9.04 17.01
N TRP A 432 -8.11 7.81 16.48
CA TRP A 432 -6.98 7.18 15.77
C TRP A 432 -6.86 7.63 14.31
N VAL A 433 -7.97 8.07 13.69
CA VAL A 433 -8.04 8.43 12.26
C VAL A 433 -7.02 9.52 11.90
N ASP A 434 -6.82 10.49 12.78
CA ASP A 434 -5.90 11.60 12.55
C ASP A 434 -4.51 11.40 13.22
N LEU A 435 -4.26 10.25 13.85
CA LEU A 435 -2.98 10.01 14.56
C LEU A 435 -1.75 10.07 13.65
N PRO A 436 -1.76 9.57 12.41
CA PRO A 436 -0.58 9.64 11.54
C PRO A 436 0.00 11.06 11.45
N ASP A 437 -0.85 12.06 11.27
CA ASP A 437 -0.45 13.47 11.22
C ASP A 437 -0.21 14.06 12.63
N GLN A 438 -1.13 13.83 13.58
CA GLN A 438 -1.04 14.43 14.92
C GLN A 438 0.22 13.98 15.67
N SER A 439 0.62 12.72 15.49
CA SER A 439 1.74 12.15 16.21
C SER A 439 3.11 12.60 15.71
N GLN A 440 3.20 13.20 14.52
CA GLN A 440 4.43 13.85 14.06
C GLN A 440 4.87 14.96 15.03
N GLY A 441 3.91 15.60 15.71
CA GLY A 441 4.18 16.62 16.73
C GLY A 441 4.90 16.10 17.98
N PHE A 442 4.98 14.78 18.20
CA PHE A 442 5.67 14.19 19.35
C PHE A 442 7.15 13.89 19.09
N ILE A 443 7.60 13.90 17.83
CA ILE A 443 8.93 13.37 17.45
C ILE A 443 10.06 14.07 18.23
N GLU A 444 10.07 15.40 18.27
CA GLU A 444 11.13 16.18 18.93
C GLU A 444 11.22 15.86 20.44
N ASP A 445 10.07 15.87 21.13
CA ASP A 445 10.00 15.60 22.57
C ASP A 445 10.40 14.15 22.90
N LEU A 446 10.04 13.19 22.03
CA LEU A 446 10.40 11.78 22.20
C LEU A 446 11.89 11.54 22.01
N TYR A 447 12.52 12.16 21.00
CA TYR A 447 13.96 12.08 20.81
C TYR A 447 14.72 12.74 21.96
N ALA A 448 14.29 13.92 22.41
CA ALA A 448 14.88 14.56 23.58
C ALA A 448 14.78 13.70 24.85
N PHE A 449 13.67 12.97 25.03
CA PHE A 449 13.53 12.02 26.12
C PHE A 449 14.44 10.80 25.98
N THR A 450 14.54 10.22 24.78
CA THR A 450 15.46 9.12 24.49
C THR A 450 16.90 9.51 24.78
N ASP A 451 17.36 10.67 24.32
CA ASP A 451 18.70 11.19 24.61
C ASP A 451 18.93 11.30 26.11
N SER A 452 17.97 11.85 26.86
CA SER A 452 18.05 11.94 28.32
C SER A 452 18.12 10.56 29.00
N ALA A 453 17.47 9.54 28.45
CA ALA A 453 17.54 8.17 28.96
C ALA A 453 18.93 7.54 28.69
N LEU A 454 19.47 7.73 27.50
CA LEU A 454 20.82 7.26 27.13
C LEU A 454 21.90 7.96 27.98
N GLU A 455 21.81 9.27 28.16
CA GLU A 455 22.71 10.04 29.04
C GLU A 455 22.63 9.58 30.51
N ALA A 456 21.47 9.11 30.95
CA ALA A 456 21.29 8.55 32.29
C ALA A 456 21.88 7.14 32.45
N GLY A 457 22.41 6.54 31.38
CA GLY A 457 23.06 5.23 31.39
C GLY A 457 22.10 4.05 31.31
N PHE A 458 20.87 4.26 30.85
CA PHE A 458 19.98 3.14 30.54
C PHE A 458 20.51 2.38 29.31
N GLU A 459 20.40 1.07 29.36
CA GLU A 459 20.71 0.15 28.24
C GLU A 459 19.50 -0.72 27.88
N LYS A 460 18.53 -0.81 28.80
CA LYS A 460 17.40 -1.74 28.73
C LYS A 460 16.08 -1.05 29.06
N VAL A 461 15.00 -1.55 28.46
CA VAL A 461 13.63 -1.19 28.79
C VAL A 461 12.83 -2.45 29.11
N LEU A 462 12.22 -2.50 30.31
CA LEU A 462 11.20 -3.50 30.62
C LEU A 462 9.82 -2.83 30.62
N LEU A 463 8.97 -3.20 29.66
CA LEU A 463 7.60 -2.73 29.59
C LEU A 463 6.66 -3.67 30.36
N LEU A 464 5.94 -3.09 31.31
CA LEU A 464 4.93 -3.72 32.17
C LEU A 464 3.55 -3.31 31.65
N GLY A 465 2.93 -4.16 30.84
CA GLY A 465 1.74 -3.80 30.08
C GLY A 465 0.84 -4.98 29.74
N MET A 466 -0.29 -4.69 29.11
CA MET A 466 -1.25 -5.71 28.67
C MET A 466 -2.05 -5.23 27.45
N GLY A 467 -2.40 -6.16 26.56
CA GLY A 467 -3.19 -5.87 25.35
C GLY A 467 -2.52 -4.84 24.45
N GLY A 468 -3.27 -3.85 23.96
CA GLY A 468 -2.72 -2.82 23.06
C GLY A 468 -1.62 -1.95 23.68
N SER A 469 -1.46 -1.96 25.01
CA SER A 469 -0.37 -1.29 25.70
C SER A 469 0.94 -2.09 25.72
N SER A 470 0.95 -3.35 25.27
CA SER A 470 2.14 -4.22 25.19
C SER A 470 2.37 -4.82 23.80
N LEU A 471 1.31 -5.09 23.04
CA LEU A 471 1.38 -5.75 21.73
C LEU A 471 2.09 -4.93 20.66
N THR A 472 1.76 -3.64 20.49
CA THR A 472 2.48 -2.80 19.52
C THR A 472 3.98 -2.69 19.86
N PRO A 473 4.38 -2.37 21.11
CA PRO A 473 5.79 -2.37 21.49
C PRO A 473 6.49 -3.71 21.27
N GLU A 474 5.81 -4.83 21.50
CA GLU A 474 6.36 -6.16 21.23
C GLU A 474 6.60 -6.39 19.74
N THR A 475 5.60 -6.12 18.91
CA THR A 475 5.70 -6.27 17.45
C THR A 475 6.85 -5.42 16.92
N LEU A 476 6.97 -4.16 17.37
CA LEU A 476 8.08 -3.30 17.00
C LEU A 476 9.43 -3.86 17.47
N SER A 477 9.52 -4.31 18.73
CA SER A 477 10.72 -4.94 19.29
C SER A 477 11.19 -6.12 18.44
N LEU A 478 10.30 -7.07 18.17
CA LEU A 478 10.67 -8.31 17.49
C LEU A 478 11.03 -8.10 16.01
N ILE A 479 10.42 -7.11 15.34
CA ILE A 479 10.72 -6.77 13.94
C ILE A 479 12.00 -5.93 13.83
N PHE A 480 12.15 -4.88 14.65
CA PHE A 480 13.22 -3.89 14.46
C PHE A 480 14.50 -4.16 15.23
N ARG A 481 14.51 -4.99 16.28
CA ARG A 481 15.67 -5.14 17.21
C ARG A 481 17.02 -5.45 16.55
N GLU A 482 17.04 -6.04 15.35
CA GLU A 482 18.28 -6.34 14.61
C GLU A 482 18.70 -5.22 13.64
N TYR A 483 17.85 -4.20 13.47
CA TYR A 483 17.98 -3.13 12.47
C TYR A 483 18.14 -1.73 13.09
N VAL A 484 17.94 -1.58 14.40
CA VAL A 484 18.03 -0.29 15.10
C VAL A 484 19.03 -0.35 16.24
N GLU A 485 19.61 0.80 16.55
CA GLU A 485 20.53 0.99 17.67
C GLU A 485 19.85 1.86 18.75
N GLY A 486 19.59 1.28 19.91
CA GLY A 486 18.94 1.95 21.03
C GLY A 486 18.85 1.04 22.25
N LEU A 487 17.85 1.27 23.10
CA LEU A 487 17.64 0.46 24.31
C LEU A 487 17.02 -0.90 23.97
N GLU A 488 17.54 -1.98 24.57
CA GLU A 488 16.97 -3.33 24.41
C GLU A 488 15.61 -3.40 25.10
N LEU A 489 14.53 -3.62 24.34
CA LEU A 489 13.16 -3.68 24.88
C LEU A 489 12.71 -5.12 25.12
N LYS A 490 12.25 -5.42 26.35
CA LYS A 490 11.52 -6.66 26.71
C LYS A 490 10.13 -6.33 27.23
N ILE A 491 9.17 -7.20 26.92
CA ILE A 491 7.77 -7.06 27.32
C ILE A 491 7.43 -8.09 28.40
N LEU A 492 6.73 -7.64 29.45
CA LEU A 492 6.08 -8.51 30.42
C LEU A 492 4.58 -8.26 30.40
N ASP A 493 3.84 -9.24 29.90
CA ASP A 493 2.39 -9.24 29.73
C ASP A 493 1.75 -10.56 30.24
N SER A 494 2.43 -11.25 31.15
CA SER A 494 1.93 -12.47 31.76
C SER A 494 2.17 -12.52 33.26
N THR A 495 1.14 -12.94 33.98
CA THR A 495 1.14 -13.13 35.44
C THR A 495 1.64 -14.50 35.86
N VAL A 496 1.91 -15.41 34.90
CA VAL A 496 2.48 -16.72 35.21
C VAL A 496 3.85 -16.51 35.88
N PRO A 497 4.06 -16.99 37.13
CA PRO A 497 5.27 -16.72 37.91
C PRO A 497 6.58 -16.99 37.17
N GLY A 498 6.66 -18.07 36.39
CA GLY A 498 7.85 -18.40 35.61
C GLY A 498 8.26 -17.31 34.61
N GLN A 499 7.29 -16.61 34.02
CA GLN A 499 7.57 -15.53 33.06
C GLN A 499 7.93 -14.22 33.77
N VAL A 500 7.34 -13.95 34.94
CA VAL A 500 7.76 -12.82 35.81
C VAL A 500 9.20 -13.02 36.30
N ALA A 501 9.55 -14.24 36.72
CA ALA A 501 10.90 -14.59 37.15
C ALA A 501 11.92 -14.45 36.00
N GLU A 502 11.55 -14.86 34.79
CA GLU A 502 12.40 -14.70 33.60
C GLU A 502 12.62 -13.23 33.22
N ALA A 503 11.57 -12.40 33.35
CA ALA A 503 11.70 -10.96 33.16
C ALA A 503 12.65 -10.34 34.19
N GLU A 504 12.52 -10.70 35.47
CA GLU A 504 13.42 -10.24 36.52
C GLU A 504 14.87 -10.71 36.29
N ALA A 505 15.09 -11.95 35.88
CA ALA A 505 16.43 -12.47 35.61
C ALA A 505 17.15 -11.72 34.46
N TRP A 506 16.39 -11.10 33.55
CA TRP A 506 16.92 -10.29 32.44
C TRP A 506 17.25 -8.84 32.85
N VAL A 507 16.64 -8.34 33.94
CA VAL A 507 16.78 -6.95 34.42
C VAL A 507 18.15 -6.71 35.05
N ASP A 508 18.80 -5.61 34.63
CA ASP A 508 19.84 -4.94 35.42
C ASP A 508 19.22 -3.67 36.01
N TYR A 509 18.89 -3.67 37.30
CA TYR A 509 18.17 -2.56 37.93
C TYR A 509 18.90 -1.22 37.81
N GLY A 510 20.24 -1.21 37.71
CA GLY A 510 21.01 0.02 37.54
C GLY A 510 20.95 0.61 36.12
N LYS A 511 20.55 -0.21 35.13
CA LYS A 511 20.58 0.13 33.70
C LYS A 511 19.24 -0.06 32.99
N THR A 512 18.20 -0.48 33.71
CA THR A 512 16.87 -0.74 33.14
C THR A 512 15.93 0.42 33.45
N LEU A 513 15.28 0.92 32.40
CA LEU A 513 14.11 1.78 32.48
C LEU A 513 12.84 0.92 32.45
N PHE A 514 11.93 1.14 33.38
CA PHE A 514 10.65 0.44 33.47
C PHE A 514 9.55 1.32 32.91
N ILE A 515 8.76 0.79 31.99
CA ILE A 515 7.56 1.45 31.47
C ILE A 515 6.35 0.79 32.09
N VAL A 516 5.59 1.51 32.92
CA VAL A 516 4.27 1.05 33.37
C VAL A 516 3.23 1.58 32.37
N ALA A 517 2.59 0.67 31.63
CA ALA A 517 1.67 1.02 30.55
C ALA A 517 0.26 0.53 30.85
N SER A 518 -0.64 1.47 31.16
CA SER A 518 -2.07 1.19 31.39
C SER A 518 -2.90 2.45 31.19
N LYS A 519 -3.91 2.40 30.32
CA LYS A 519 -4.83 3.54 30.08
C LYS A 519 -5.57 3.97 31.35
N SER A 520 -6.28 3.05 32.00
CA SER A 520 -7.00 3.35 33.24
C SER A 520 -6.07 3.56 34.44
N GLY A 521 -4.88 2.98 34.38
CA GLY A 521 -3.95 2.88 35.50
C GLY A 521 -4.39 1.90 36.58
N THR A 522 -5.45 1.13 36.35
CA THR A 522 -6.05 0.21 37.35
C THR A 522 -6.05 -1.25 36.91
N THR A 523 -5.53 -1.55 35.72
CA THR A 523 -5.45 -2.92 35.21
C THR A 523 -4.62 -3.80 36.16
N THR A 524 -5.17 -4.93 36.58
CA THR A 524 -4.59 -5.79 37.64
C THR A 524 -3.17 -6.25 37.30
N GLU A 525 -2.92 -6.66 36.06
CA GLU A 525 -1.65 -7.27 35.66
C GLU A 525 -0.51 -6.24 35.64
N PRO A 526 -0.59 -5.10 34.89
CA PRO A 526 0.44 -4.07 34.95
C PRO A 526 0.70 -3.52 36.36
N MET A 527 -0.35 -3.39 37.18
CA MET A 527 -0.20 -2.90 38.55
C MET A 527 0.45 -3.93 39.48
N SER A 528 0.20 -5.23 39.26
CA SER A 528 0.89 -6.31 39.98
C SER A 528 2.37 -6.37 39.59
N PHE A 529 2.69 -6.22 38.30
CA PHE A 529 4.08 -6.11 37.84
C PHE A 529 4.76 -4.88 38.43
N PHE A 530 4.11 -3.71 38.38
CA PHE A 530 4.65 -2.49 38.96
C PHE A 530 4.94 -2.67 40.46
N ALA A 531 4.01 -3.23 41.23
CA ALA A 531 4.21 -3.47 42.65
C ALA A 531 5.43 -4.38 42.91
N TYR A 532 5.60 -5.44 42.11
CA TYR A 532 6.76 -6.34 42.17
C TYR A 532 8.06 -5.63 41.83
N PHE A 533 8.19 -5.09 40.61
CA PHE A 533 9.42 -4.49 40.13
C PHE A 533 9.80 -3.20 40.85
N ALA A 534 8.84 -2.41 41.36
CA ALA A 534 9.15 -1.27 42.22
C ALA A 534 9.77 -1.72 43.54
N GLY A 535 9.24 -2.78 44.16
CA GLY A 535 9.81 -3.37 45.38
C GLY A 535 11.22 -3.92 45.14
N GLN A 536 11.42 -4.65 44.04
CA GLN A 536 12.74 -5.17 43.68
C GLN A 536 13.73 -4.06 43.32
N ALA A 537 13.30 -3.02 42.60
CA ALA A 537 14.14 -1.87 42.29
C ALA A 537 14.53 -1.10 43.55
N GLU A 538 13.58 -0.84 44.47
CA GLU A 538 13.88 -0.20 45.75
C GLU A 538 14.89 -1.01 46.57
N ALA A 539 14.79 -2.34 46.56
CA ALA A 539 15.74 -3.22 47.24
C ALA A 539 17.15 -3.21 46.62
N ASN A 540 17.26 -3.09 45.29
CA ASN A 540 18.53 -3.20 44.57
C ASN A 540 19.25 -1.86 44.33
N ILE A 541 18.51 -0.78 44.05
CA ILE A 541 19.07 0.55 43.72
C ILE A 541 18.63 1.67 44.67
N GLY A 542 17.85 1.35 45.70
CA GLY A 542 17.52 2.27 46.78
C GLY A 542 16.63 3.45 46.35
N ALA A 543 16.83 4.61 46.97
CA ALA A 543 15.92 5.75 46.87
C ALA A 543 15.77 6.36 45.46
N SER A 544 16.65 6.03 44.50
CA SER A 544 16.55 6.48 43.11
C SER A 544 15.61 5.63 42.25
N TRP A 545 15.04 4.54 42.79
CA TRP A 545 14.25 3.58 42.01
C TRP A 545 13.17 4.25 41.15
N ALA A 546 12.45 5.25 41.67
CA ALA A 546 11.38 5.91 40.93
C ALA A 546 11.87 6.63 39.66
N LYS A 547 13.14 7.05 39.61
CA LYS A 547 13.76 7.64 38.41
C LYS A 547 14.09 6.63 37.32
N HIS A 548 13.90 5.35 37.59
CA HIS A 548 13.95 4.26 36.62
C HIS A 548 12.56 3.92 36.07
N PHE A 549 11.49 4.61 36.50
CA PHE A 549 10.14 4.33 36.03
C PHE A 549 9.58 5.50 35.21
N ILE A 550 8.86 5.16 34.15
CA ILE A 550 7.94 6.07 33.45
C ILE A 550 6.54 5.48 33.39
N ALA A 551 5.55 6.34 33.20
CA ALA A 551 4.16 5.95 33.00
C ALA A 551 3.69 6.34 31.60
N ILE A 552 2.99 5.41 30.92
CA ILE A 552 2.20 5.71 29.72
C ILE A 552 0.74 5.40 30.04
N THR A 553 -0.12 6.41 30.00
CA THR A 553 -1.48 6.31 30.55
C THR A 553 -2.43 7.37 29.97
N ASP A 554 -3.71 7.34 30.34
CA ASP A 554 -4.66 8.41 29.97
C ASP A 554 -4.53 9.61 30.92
N PRO A 555 -4.84 10.84 30.48
CA PRO A 555 -4.84 12.03 31.34
C PRO A 555 -5.71 11.84 32.59
N GLY A 556 -5.14 12.10 33.77
CA GLY A 556 -5.87 12.06 35.05
C GLY A 556 -6.09 10.67 35.64
N SER A 557 -5.54 9.61 35.04
CA SER A 557 -5.65 8.24 35.52
C SER A 557 -4.99 8.03 36.91
N TYR A 558 -5.28 6.89 37.54
CA TYR A 558 -4.62 6.51 38.79
C TYR A 558 -3.09 6.36 38.61
N LEU A 559 -2.66 5.81 37.47
CA LEU A 559 -1.23 5.65 37.19
C LEU A 559 -0.53 7.01 37.01
N ALA A 560 -1.19 8.01 36.42
CA ALA A 560 -0.65 9.37 36.36
C ALA A 560 -0.47 9.97 37.77
N GLN A 561 -1.40 9.72 38.68
CA GLN A 561 -1.29 10.14 40.09
C GLN A 561 -0.14 9.44 40.79
N VAL A 562 -0.03 8.11 40.64
CA VAL A 562 1.09 7.31 41.19
C VAL A 562 2.43 7.83 40.67
N ALA A 563 2.55 8.08 39.37
CA ALA A 563 3.78 8.57 38.77
C ALA A 563 4.19 9.94 39.33
N ALA A 564 3.22 10.85 39.51
CA ALA A 564 3.46 12.16 40.12
C ALA A 564 3.85 12.05 41.61
N GLU A 565 3.11 11.27 42.39
CA GLU A 565 3.35 11.09 43.83
C GLU A 565 4.69 10.41 44.14
N ARG A 566 5.06 9.40 43.34
CA ARG A 566 6.31 8.65 43.49
C ARG A 566 7.49 9.34 42.82
N GLY A 567 7.25 10.37 42.01
CA GLY A 567 8.29 11.14 41.34
C GLY A 567 8.98 10.38 40.21
N PHE A 568 8.20 9.70 39.36
CA PHE A 568 8.68 9.01 38.16
C PHE A 568 9.53 9.93 37.27
N ARG A 569 10.34 9.34 36.39
CA ARG A 569 11.18 10.09 35.46
C ARG A 569 10.34 10.89 34.46
N ALA A 570 9.28 10.30 33.93
CA ALA A 570 8.36 10.95 33.00
C ALA A 570 6.96 10.33 33.08
N THR A 571 5.97 11.06 32.57
CA THR A 571 4.61 10.57 32.36
C THR A 571 4.14 11.05 30.99
N PHE A 572 3.87 10.09 30.11
CA PHE A 572 3.33 10.35 28.78
C PHE A 572 1.84 10.05 28.79
N THR A 573 1.04 11.00 28.30
CA THR A 573 -0.41 10.84 28.22
C THR A 573 -0.87 10.63 26.78
N ALA A 574 -1.68 9.61 26.53
CA ALA A 574 -2.27 9.36 25.21
C ALA A 574 -3.61 10.10 25.03
N ASN A 575 -4.10 10.15 23.79
CA ASN A 575 -5.44 10.65 23.49
C ASN A 575 -6.48 9.66 24.08
N PRO A 576 -7.32 10.07 25.05
CA PRO A 576 -8.31 9.18 25.67
C PRO A 576 -9.40 8.75 24.68
N ASN A 577 -9.54 9.43 23.53
CA ASN A 577 -10.47 9.07 22.47
C ASN A 577 -9.95 7.98 21.53
N VAL A 578 -8.87 7.29 21.89
CA VAL A 578 -8.28 6.19 21.12
C VAL A 578 -8.47 4.88 21.89
N GLY A 579 -8.98 3.83 21.23
CA GLY A 579 -9.10 2.48 21.80
C GLY A 579 -7.75 1.82 22.06
N GLY A 580 -7.69 0.79 22.91
CA GLY A 580 -6.41 0.10 23.23
C GLY A 580 -5.73 -0.48 22.00
N ARG A 581 -6.45 -1.31 21.24
CA ARG A 581 -5.98 -1.93 20.00
C ARG A 581 -5.74 -0.98 18.82
N TYR A 582 -6.19 0.28 18.92
CA TYR A 582 -6.00 1.34 17.93
C TYR A 582 -4.92 2.36 18.37
N SER A 583 -4.05 1.99 19.32
CA SER A 583 -3.13 2.94 19.97
C SER A 583 -1.69 2.85 19.50
N ALA A 584 -1.45 2.13 18.40
CA ALA A 584 -0.11 1.89 17.88
C ALA A 584 0.65 3.19 17.60
N LEU A 585 -0.04 4.19 17.04
CA LEU A 585 0.51 5.50 16.71
C LEU A 585 0.35 6.53 17.83
N THR A 586 0.08 6.12 19.07
CA THR A 586 0.09 7.00 20.25
C THR A 586 1.39 6.86 21.03
N HIS A 587 1.54 7.58 22.16
CA HIS A 587 2.64 7.35 23.10
C HIS A 587 2.83 5.88 23.53
N PHE A 588 1.77 5.04 23.50
CA PHE A 588 1.90 3.61 23.82
C PHE A 588 2.83 2.85 22.86
N GLY A 589 2.81 3.15 21.56
CA GLY A 589 3.76 2.57 20.60
C GLY A 589 5.00 3.45 20.39
N LEU A 590 4.83 4.77 20.35
CA LEU A 590 5.89 5.69 19.94
C LEU A 590 6.97 5.93 21.01
N VAL A 591 6.63 5.86 22.31
CA VAL A 591 7.66 6.00 23.37
C VAL A 591 8.61 4.78 23.33
N PRO A 592 8.14 3.53 23.33
CA PRO A 592 9.04 2.38 23.16
C PRO A 592 9.79 2.40 21.82
N ALA A 593 9.15 2.80 20.72
CA ALA A 593 9.79 2.92 19.41
C ALA A 593 10.99 3.90 19.41
N ALA A 594 10.79 5.09 19.99
CA ALA A 594 11.84 6.09 20.12
C ALA A 594 13.00 5.59 20.99
N LEU A 595 12.69 4.90 22.09
CA LEU A 595 13.70 4.36 23.01
C LEU A 595 14.54 3.25 22.36
N MET A 596 13.95 2.48 21.44
CA MET A 596 14.66 1.48 20.65
C MET A 596 15.52 2.07 19.52
N GLY A 597 15.33 3.34 19.16
CA GLY A 597 16.04 3.99 18.05
C GLY A 597 15.37 3.83 16.68
N ILE A 598 14.06 3.54 16.63
CA ILE A 598 13.29 3.55 15.37
C ILE A 598 13.16 5.00 14.87
N ASP A 599 13.40 5.25 13.57
CA ASP A 599 13.18 6.57 12.98
C ASP A 599 11.68 6.86 12.88
N LEU A 600 11.19 7.64 13.84
CA LEU A 600 9.78 8.02 13.93
C LEU A 600 9.33 8.88 12.76
N SER A 601 10.25 9.60 12.10
CA SER A 601 9.92 10.46 10.95
C SER A 601 9.52 9.59 9.78
N GLN A 602 10.34 8.57 9.45
CA GLN A 602 10.04 7.62 8.38
C GLN A 602 8.82 6.76 8.71
N PHE A 603 8.73 6.28 9.95
CA PHE A 603 7.63 5.44 10.42
C PHE A 603 6.27 6.17 10.37
N LEU A 604 6.20 7.42 10.85
CA LEU A 604 4.96 8.21 10.80
C LEU A 604 4.66 8.79 9.42
N TRP A 605 5.68 9.03 8.59
CA TRP A 605 5.47 9.39 7.19
C TRP A 605 4.74 8.27 6.44
N SER A 606 5.20 7.01 6.58
CA SER A 606 4.52 5.84 6.01
C SER A 606 3.06 5.74 6.48
N ALA A 607 2.80 5.97 7.78
CA ALA A 607 1.44 6.00 8.31
C ALA A 607 0.59 7.11 7.68
N SER A 608 1.17 8.31 7.48
CA SER A 608 0.47 9.49 6.96
C SER A 608 0.16 9.33 5.47
N ASP A 609 1.07 8.74 4.71
CA ASP A 609 0.87 8.42 3.30
C ASP A 609 -0.28 7.42 3.12
N MET A 610 -0.27 6.30 3.86
CA MET A 610 -1.37 5.34 3.84
C MET A 610 -2.70 5.96 4.30
N ALA A 611 -2.67 6.89 5.26
CA ALA A 611 -3.86 7.61 5.69
C ALA A 611 -4.43 8.53 4.59
N ALA A 612 -3.57 9.19 3.82
CA ALA A 612 -3.97 9.98 2.66
C ALA A 612 -4.63 9.10 1.58
N GLN A 613 -4.06 7.92 1.29
CA GLN A 613 -4.65 6.95 0.37
C GLN A 613 -6.02 6.45 0.88
N CYS A 614 -6.11 6.08 2.16
CA CYS A 614 -7.37 5.66 2.79
C CYS A 614 -8.38 6.80 2.99
N ALA A 615 -7.99 8.06 2.79
CA ALA A 615 -8.90 9.20 2.79
C ALA A 615 -9.62 9.39 1.45
N ASN A 616 -9.16 8.73 0.38
CA ASN A 616 -9.77 8.80 -0.93
C ASN A 616 -11.24 8.32 -0.88
N PRO A 617 -12.23 9.16 -1.26
CA PRO A 617 -13.62 8.78 -1.24
C PRO A 617 -13.99 7.77 -2.34
N ALA A 618 -13.20 7.66 -3.41
CA ALA A 618 -13.33 6.62 -4.41
C ALA A 618 -12.91 5.29 -3.77
N ILE A 619 -13.86 4.37 -3.65
CA ILE A 619 -13.64 3.12 -2.90
C ILE A 619 -12.66 2.24 -3.66
N GLU A 620 -12.73 2.25 -4.98
CA GLU A 620 -11.88 1.52 -5.89
C GLU A 620 -10.38 1.86 -5.78
N GLU A 621 -10.06 3.05 -5.27
CA GLU A 621 -8.69 3.54 -5.05
C GLU A 621 -8.31 3.55 -3.56
N ASN A 622 -9.16 3.03 -2.68
CA ASN A 622 -8.97 3.11 -1.25
C ASN A 622 -8.49 1.75 -0.68
N PRO A 623 -7.19 1.58 -0.42
CA PRO A 623 -6.62 0.27 -0.06
C PRO A 623 -7.20 -0.29 1.25
N GLY A 624 -7.39 0.57 2.27
CA GLY A 624 -8.03 0.16 3.53
C GLY A 624 -9.49 -0.24 3.36
N ALA A 625 -10.25 0.50 2.53
CA ALA A 625 -11.65 0.21 2.30
C ALA A 625 -11.85 -1.11 1.56
N ILE A 626 -11.11 -1.35 0.47
CA ILE A 626 -11.23 -2.56 -0.33
C ILE A 626 -10.83 -3.79 0.49
N LEU A 627 -9.71 -3.74 1.22
CA LEU A 627 -9.30 -4.81 2.12
C LEU A 627 -10.39 -5.11 3.16
N GLY A 628 -10.96 -4.08 3.78
CA GLY A 628 -12.05 -4.23 4.74
C GLY A 628 -13.33 -4.82 4.15
N LEU A 629 -13.69 -4.42 2.93
CA LEU A 629 -14.86 -4.95 2.22
C LEU A 629 -14.65 -6.41 1.83
N LEU A 630 -13.46 -6.81 1.39
CA LEU A 630 -13.12 -8.20 1.10
C LEU A 630 -13.23 -9.07 2.36
N ILE A 631 -12.58 -8.67 3.45
CA ILE A 631 -12.62 -9.42 4.73
C ILE A 631 -14.07 -9.52 5.25
N GLY A 632 -14.80 -8.40 5.28
CA GLY A 632 -16.18 -8.38 5.76
C GLY A 632 -17.13 -9.21 4.89
N SER A 633 -16.96 -9.16 3.56
CA SER A 633 -17.76 -9.95 2.61
C SER A 633 -17.46 -11.44 2.73
N ALA A 634 -16.19 -11.81 2.92
CA ALA A 634 -15.76 -13.18 3.17
C ALA A 634 -16.42 -13.74 4.44
N ALA A 635 -16.41 -12.98 5.54
CA ALA A 635 -17.09 -13.39 6.78
C ALA A 635 -18.61 -13.58 6.59
N LYS A 636 -19.30 -12.70 5.84
CA LYS A 636 -20.73 -12.86 5.49
C LYS A 636 -21.00 -14.03 4.56
N LEU A 637 -19.97 -14.54 3.88
CA LEU A 637 -19.99 -15.72 3.03
C LEU A 637 -19.72 -17.03 3.79
N GLY A 638 -19.38 -16.96 5.08
CA GLY A 638 -18.98 -18.13 5.88
C GLY A 638 -17.47 -18.38 5.89
N MET A 639 -16.68 -17.50 5.28
CA MET A 639 -15.21 -17.49 5.35
C MET A 639 -14.74 -16.54 6.46
N ASP A 640 -15.09 -16.84 7.70
CA ASP A 640 -14.78 -16.02 8.88
C ASP A 640 -13.41 -16.34 9.50
N LYS A 641 -12.62 -17.29 8.96
CA LYS A 641 -11.27 -17.63 9.47
C LYS A 641 -10.23 -16.93 8.62
N LEU A 642 -9.77 -15.78 9.10
CA LEU A 642 -8.73 -15.00 8.43
C LEU A 642 -7.36 -15.60 8.78
N THR A 643 -6.80 -16.37 7.85
CA THR A 643 -5.59 -17.18 8.07
C THR A 643 -4.37 -16.47 7.53
N PHE A 644 -3.39 -16.21 8.39
CA PHE A 644 -2.19 -15.46 8.03
C PHE A 644 -1.02 -16.38 7.68
N LEU A 645 -0.46 -16.17 6.50
CA LEU A 645 0.89 -16.60 6.12
C LEU A 645 1.77 -15.36 6.25
N THR A 646 2.68 -15.33 7.22
CA THR A 646 3.47 -14.12 7.50
C THR A 646 4.94 -14.45 7.37
N ASP A 647 5.60 -13.84 6.39
CA ASP A 647 7.03 -14.04 6.15
C ASP A 647 7.84 -13.69 7.41
N SER A 648 8.92 -14.45 7.64
CA SER A 648 9.74 -14.34 8.85
C SER A 648 10.16 -12.91 9.29
N PRO A 649 10.52 -11.96 8.40
CA PRO A 649 10.90 -10.60 8.81
C PRO A 649 9.78 -9.82 9.50
N VAL A 650 8.52 -10.14 9.18
CA VAL A 650 7.33 -9.43 9.68
C VAL A 650 6.38 -10.33 10.46
N GLN A 651 6.76 -11.58 10.73
CA GLN A 651 5.98 -12.57 11.49
C GLN A 651 5.31 -12.01 12.77
N PRO A 652 6.01 -11.21 13.62
CA PRO A 652 5.41 -10.64 14.83
C PRO A 652 4.23 -9.70 14.61
N PHE A 653 3.99 -9.24 13.38
CA PHE A 653 2.83 -8.40 13.04
C PHE A 653 1.51 -9.18 13.18
N GLY A 654 1.51 -10.49 12.91
CA GLY A 654 0.35 -11.36 13.06
C GLY A 654 -0.27 -11.29 14.46
N ALA A 655 0.55 -11.27 15.51
CA ALA A 655 0.06 -11.18 16.89
C ALA A 655 -0.66 -9.86 17.20
N TRP A 656 -0.26 -8.75 16.57
CA TRP A 656 -0.97 -7.48 16.71
C TRP A 656 -2.29 -7.49 15.93
N LEU A 657 -2.28 -8.04 14.71
CA LEU A 657 -3.50 -8.22 13.90
C LEU A 657 -4.52 -9.10 14.63
N GLU A 658 -4.07 -10.16 15.32
CA GLU A 658 -4.93 -11.03 16.13
C GLU A 658 -5.78 -10.21 17.11
N GLN A 659 -5.15 -9.30 17.87
CA GLN A 659 -5.87 -8.43 18.79
C GLN A 659 -6.82 -7.49 18.05
N LEU A 660 -6.32 -6.78 17.03
CA LEU A 660 -7.12 -5.81 16.29
C LEU A 660 -8.41 -6.45 15.76
N ILE A 661 -8.28 -7.61 15.10
CA ILE A 661 -9.38 -8.31 14.46
C ILE A 661 -10.34 -8.90 15.48
N ALA A 662 -9.83 -9.68 16.44
CA ALA A 662 -10.67 -10.43 17.36
C ALA A 662 -11.45 -9.50 18.31
N GLU A 663 -10.80 -8.47 18.87
CA GLU A 663 -11.49 -7.53 19.75
C GLU A 663 -12.45 -6.61 19.01
N SER A 664 -12.16 -6.23 17.76
CA SER A 664 -13.03 -5.33 17.00
C SER A 664 -14.27 -6.07 16.49
N SER A 665 -14.10 -7.28 15.96
CA SER A 665 -15.18 -8.02 15.29
C SER A 665 -15.99 -8.94 16.20
N GLY A 666 -15.38 -9.49 17.27
CA GLY A 666 -15.91 -10.60 18.05
C GLY A 666 -17.01 -10.24 19.04
N LYS A 667 -18.20 -9.88 18.56
CA LYS A 667 -19.32 -9.35 19.36
C LYS A 667 -20.67 -9.77 18.81
N GLU A 668 -21.69 -9.73 19.65
CA GLU A 668 -23.10 -9.95 19.25
C GLU A 668 -23.33 -11.28 18.50
N GLY A 669 -22.56 -12.32 18.82
CA GLY A 669 -22.64 -13.62 18.14
C GLY A 669 -22.03 -13.64 16.73
N LYS A 670 -21.21 -12.63 16.39
CA LYS A 670 -20.49 -12.50 15.11
C LYS A 670 -19.01 -12.27 15.38
N GLY A 671 -18.16 -12.54 14.39
CA GLY A 671 -16.74 -12.22 14.52
C GLY A 671 -15.93 -12.82 13.39
N ILE A 672 -14.74 -12.27 13.19
CA ILE A 672 -13.72 -12.81 12.32
C ILE A 672 -12.69 -13.46 13.24
N VAL A 673 -12.35 -14.71 12.95
CA VAL A 673 -11.36 -15.50 13.69
C VAL A 673 -9.99 -15.28 13.04
N PRO A 674 -9.08 -14.50 13.65
CA PRO A 674 -7.71 -14.45 13.18
C PRO A 674 -7.00 -15.77 13.51
N VAL A 675 -6.36 -16.36 12.50
CA VAL A 675 -5.60 -17.59 12.62
C VAL A 675 -4.15 -17.27 12.28
N VAL A 676 -3.33 -17.12 13.33
CA VAL A 676 -1.91 -16.77 13.24
C VAL A 676 -1.04 -17.96 13.64
N ASP A 677 0.13 -18.07 13.02
CA ASP A 677 1.15 -19.08 13.31
C ASP A 677 0.63 -20.53 13.30
N GLU A 678 -0.34 -20.79 12.43
CA GLU A 678 -0.87 -22.14 12.28
C GLU A 678 0.09 -23.01 11.45
N PRO A 679 0.37 -24.25 11.87
CA PRO A 679 1.18 -25.17 11.07
C PRO A 679 0.60 -25.39 9.67
N LEU A 680 1.47 -25.40 8.66
CA LEU A 680 1.05 -25.63 7.29
C LEU A 680 0.65 -27.10 7.06
N VAL A 681 -0.46 -27.28 6.34
CA VAL A 681 -0.92 -28.56 5.80
C VAL A 681 -1.18 -28.43 4.31
N ALA A 682 -1.42 -29.56 3.64
CA ALA A 682 -1.76 -29.56 2.22
C ALA A 682 -3.04 -28.72 1.96
N PRO A 683 -3.13 -27.96 0.85
CA PRO A 683 -4.27 -27.08 0.56
C PRO A 683 -5.65 -27.73 0.71
N GLU A 684 -5.79 -29.01 0.37
CA GLU A 684 -7.05 -29.77 0.45
C GLU A 684 -7.45 -30.14 1.87
N SER A 685 -6.54 -29.98 2.83
CA SER A 685 -6.81 -30.23 4.26
C SER A 685 -7.46 -29.04 4.95
N TYR A 686 -7.44 -27.87 4.33
CA TYR A 686 -8.10 -26.68 4.87
C TYR A 686 -9.59 -26.68 4.54
N GLY A 687 -10.41 -26.28 5.52
CA GLY A 687 -11.83 -26.00 5.30
C GLY A 687 -12.08 -24.92 4.25
N GLU A 688 -13.32 -24.85 3.76
CA GLU A 688 -13.79 -23.78 2.85
C GLU A 688 -14.19 -22.49 3.59
N ASP A 689 -13.98 -22.45 4.91
CA ASP A 689 -14.33 -21.33 5.79
C ASP A 689 -13.17 -20.34 6.00
N ARG A 690 -12.16 -20.38 5.11
CA ARG A 690 -10.93 -19.59 5.22
C ARG A 690 -10.80 -18.54 4.14
N LEU A 691 -10.32 -17.38 4.56
CA LEU A 691 -9.70 -16.38 3.71
C LEU A 691 -8.23 -16.29 4.11
N PHE A 692 -7.31 -16.56 3.18
CA PHE A 692 -5.88 -16.46 3.46
C PHE A 692 -5.37 -15.05 3.21
N VAL A 693 -4.41 -14.62 4.01
CA VAL A 693 -3.69 -13.36 3.84
C VAL A 693 -2.20 -13.67 3.91
N HIS A 694 -1.46 -13.38 2.85
CA HIS A 694 -0.01 -13.47 2.82
C HIS A 694 0.59 -12.09 3.05
N LEU A 695 1.22 -11.89 4.20
CA LEU A 695 2.03 -10.72 4.50
C LEU A 695 3.44 -10.97 3.96
N ARG A 696 3.69 -10.50 2.74
CA ARG A 696 4.83 -10.87 1.90
C ARG A 696 5.95 -9.84 2.02
N ALA A 697 7.04 -10.21 2.69
CA ALA A 697 8.23 -9.37 2.86
C ALA A 697 9.46 -9.92 2.10
N ASN A 698 9.61 -11.25 2.03
CA ASN A 698 10.73 -11.91 1.36
C ASN A 698 10.29 -13.07 0.45
N GLY A 699 8.98 -13.33 0.35
CA GLY A 699 8.41 -14.37 -0.49
C GLY A 699 8.54 -15.79 0.09
N GLU A 700 8.74 -15.92 1.42
CA GLU A 700 8.91 -17.22 2.08
C GLU A 700 7.75 -18.20 1.80
N TYR A 701 6.54 -17.68 1.65
CA TYR A 701 5.33 -18.46 1.39
C TYR A 701 4.82 -18.40 -0.06
N ASP A 702 5.56 -17.84 -1.03
CA ASP A 702 5.11 -17.71 -2.43
C ASP A 702 4.65 -19.05 -3.03
N ASP A 703 5.45 -20.12 -2.89
CA ASP A 703 5.07 -21.47 -3.37
C ASP A 703 3.80 -22.02 -2.68
N THR A 704 3.59 -21.67 -1.40
CA THR A 704 2.40 -22.09 -0.65
C THR A 704 1.16 -21.33 -1.13
N VAL A 705 1.31 -20.03 -1.41
CA VAL A 705 0.24 -19.19 -1.97
C VAL A 705 -0.18 -19.70 -3.34
N GLU A 706 0.76 -20.02 -4.22
CA GLU A 706 0.43 -20.60 -5.53
C GLU A 706 -0.30 -21.94 -5.40
N ALA A 707 0.15 -22.83 -4.51
CA ALA A 707 -0.55 -24.09 -4.25
C ALA A 707 -1.98 -23.89 -3.69
N LEU A 708 -2.20 -22.85 -2.86
CA LEU A 708 -3.52 -22.49 -2.35
C LEU A 708 -4.42 -21.95 -3.46
N LYS A 709 -3.90 -21.05 -4.31
CA LYS A 709 -4.61 -20.52 -5.49
C LYS A 709 -5.00 -21.64 -6.45
N GLU A 710 -4.08 -22.55 -6.77
CA GLU A 710 -4.35 -23.73 -7.62
C GLU A 710 -5.43 -24.65 -7.04
N ALA A 711 -5.49 -24.76 -5.72
CA ALA A 711 -6.54 -25.49 -5.00
C ALA A 711 -7.87 -24.71 -4.87
N GLY A 712 -7.95 -23.50 -5.42
CA GLY A 712 -9.14 -22.65 -5.39
C GLY A 712 -9.40 -21.96 -4.05
N LYS A 713 -8.39 -21.86 -3.18
CA LYS A 713 -8.50 -21.14 -1.91
C LYS A 713 -8.28 -19.64 -2.14
N PRO A 714 -9.11 -18.76 -1.57
CA PRO A 714 -8.94 -17.31 -1.75
C PRO A 714 -7.75 -16.82 -0.92
N VAL A 715 -6.81 -16.14 -1.58
CA VAL A 715 -5.62 -15.56 -0.95
C VAL A 715 -5.53 -14.07 -1.27
N LEU A 716 -5.39 -13.24 -0.25
CA LEU A 716 -5.00 -11.84 -0.38
C LEU A 716 -3.49 -11.77 -0.16
N VAL A 717 -2.74 -11.21 -1.11
CA VAL A 717 -1.32 -10.94 -0.93
C VAL A 717 -1.16 -9.48 -0.51
N ASN A 718 -0.37 -9.21 0.50
CA ASN A 718 -0.12 -7.88 1.01
C ASN A 718 1.40 -7.71 1.04
N ASP A 719 1.95 -7.04 0.02
CA ASP A 719 3.39 -6.80 -0.06
C ASP A 719 3.87 -5.82 1.02
N PHE A 720 5.07 -6.09 1.51
CA PHE A 720 5.73 -5.40 2.61
C PHE A 720 7.21 -5.14 2.24
N PRO A 721 7.47 -4.24 1.27
CA PRO A 721 8.79 -4.09 0.67
C PRO A 721 9.83 -3.50 1.65
N HIS A 722 9.41 -2.67 2.60
CA HIS A 722 10.30 -2.07 3.60
C HIS A 722 9.74 -2.20 5.02
N LEU A 723 10.60 -2.48 6.00
CA LEU A 723 10.18 -2.64 7.41
C LEU A 723 9.46 -1.40 7.97
N TYR A 724 9.80 -0.20 7.49
CA TYR A 724 9.15 1.04 7.89
C TYR A 724 7.71 1.19 7.36
N ASP A 725 7.32 0.39 6.36
CA ASP A 725 5.93 0.33 5.87
C ASP A 725 4.97 -0.18 6.95
N LEU A 726 5.49 -0.75 8.04
CA LEU A 726 4.71 -1.13 9.22
C LEU A 726 3.88 0.04 9.77
N GLY A 727 4.38 1.27 9.67
CA GLY A 727 3.63 2.46 10.07
C GLY A 727 2.34 2.63 9.26
N GLY A 728 2.44 2.51 7.93
CA GLY A 728 1.31 2.45 7.02
C GLY A 728 0.40 1.26 7.29
N GLU A 729 0.96 0.07 7.52
CA GLU A 729 0.17 -1.14 7.75
C GLU A 729 -0.65 -1.09 9.03
N PHE A 730 -0.15 -0.51 10.12
CA PHE A 730 -0.97 -0.29 11.31
C PHE A 730 -2.24 0.49 10.95
N TYR A 731 -2.11 1.57 10.17
CA TYR A 731 -3.25 2.39 9.76
C TYR A 731 -4.17 1.66 8.76
N ARG A 732 -3.60 1.01 7.73
CA ARG A 732 -4.36 0.27 6.70
C ARG A 732 -5.26 -0.78 7.34
N TRP A 733 -4.72 -1.55 8.28
CA TRP A 733 -5.46 -2.60 8.97
C TRP A 733 -6.48 -2.04 9.97
N GLU A 734 -6.15 -0.99 10.73
CA GLU A 734 -7.11 -0.29 11.58
C GLU A 734 -8.34 0.16 10.78
N PHE A 735 -8.11 0.75 9.60
CA PHE A 735 -9.15 1.17 8.67
C PHE A 735 -9.93 0.00 8.08
N ALA A 736 -9.23 -1.01 7.57
CA ALA A 736 -9.85 -2.20 6.97
C ALA A 736 -10.75 -2.94 7.97
N ILE A 737 -10.30 -3.16 9.20
CA ILE A 737 -11.09 -3.84 10.22
C ILE A 737 -12.28 -3.00 10.68
N ALA A 738 -12.15 -1.66 10.72
CA ALA A 738 -13.30 -0.79 10.95
C ALA A 738 -14.36 -0.96 9.86
N ILE A 739 -13.97 -1.00 8.58
CA ILE A 739 -14.89 -1.25 7.45
C ILE A 739 -15.46 -2.67 7.51
N ALA A 740 -14.64 -3.70 7.74
CA ALA A 740 -15.10 -5.08 7.85
C ALA A 740 -16.13 -5.26 8.97
N CYS A 741 -15.93 -4.61 10.12
CA CYS A 741 -16.89 -4.59 11.23
C CYS A 741 -18.23 -3.95 10.83
N SER A 742 -18.21 -2.88 10.02
CA SER A 742 -19.45 -2.29 9.50
C SER A 742 -20.18 -3.22 8.51
N VAL A 743 -19.45 -4.01 7.71
CA VAL A 743 -20.04 -5.03 6.81
C VAL A 743 -20.70 -6.15 7.60
N ILE A 744 -20.06 -6.63 8.67
CA ILE A 744 -20.64 -7.67 9.53
C ILE A 744 -21.65 -7.10 10.55
N GLU A 745 -21.84 -5.78 10.57
CA GLU A 745 -22.76 -5.03 11.43
C GLU A 745 -22.47 -5.26 12.93
N VAL A 746 -21.24 -4.94 13.36
CA VAL A 746 -20.83 -4.89 14.76
C VAL A 746 -20.11 -3.58 15.06
N ASN A 747 -20.14 -3.15 16.32
CA ASN A 747 -19.35 -2.01 16.77
C ASN A 747 -17.86 -2.37 16.84
N ALA A 748 -17.03 -1.77 15.98
CA ALA A 748 -15.59 -2.02 15.95
C ALA A 748 -14.87 -1.54 17.23
N PHE A 749 -15.46 -0.66 18.02
CA PHE A 749 -14.73 0.18 18.98
C PHE A 749 -15.05 -0.06 20.46
N ASP A 750 -16.06 -0.89 20.79
CA ASP A 750 -16.32 -1.34 22.15
C ASP A 750 -15.67 -2.71 22.45
N GLN A 751 -15.88 -3.24 23.66
CA GLN A 751 -15.39 -4.54 24.13
C GLN A 751 -16.21 -5.02 25.35
N PRO A 752 -17.51 -5.31 25.19
CA PRO A 752 -18.39 -5.55 26.34
C PRO A 752 -18.11 -6.88 27.06
N ASP A 753 -17.53 -7.88 26.39
CA ASP A 753 -17.48 -9.25 26.90
C ASP A 753 -16.20 -9.59 27.69
N VAL A 754 -15.18 -8.73 27.64
CA VAL A 754 -13.95 -8.91 28.44
C VAL A 754 -14.18 -8.66 29.94
N GLN A 755 -15.23 -7.92 30.32
CA GLN A 755 -15.48 -7.56 31.71
C GLN A 755 -15.90 -8.76 32.57
N ASP A 756 -16.64 -9.72 32.01
CA ASP A 756 -17.11 -10.92 32.75
C ASP A 756 -15.94 -11.75 33.29
N SER A 757 -14.89 -11.97 32.48
CA SER A 757 -13.68 -12.67 32.94
C SER A 757 -12.96 -11.89 34.07
N LYS A 758 -12.98 -10.56 34.03
CA LYS A 758 -12.36 -9.72 35.07
C LYS A 758 -13.14 -9.82 36.37
N ASP A 759 -14.45 -9.68 36.31
CA ASP A 759 -15.33 -9.76 37.48
C ASP A 759 -15.22 -11.13 38.16
N ARG A 760 -15.17 -12.21 37.38
CA ARG A 760 -14.97 -13.58 37.90
C ARG A 760 -13.59 -13.76 38.53
N THR A 761 -12.55 -13.25 37.89
CA THR A 761 -11.19 -13.27 38.46
C THR A 761 -11.16 -12.55 39.80
N GLU A 762 -11.75 -11.35 39.88
CA GLU A 762 -11.83 -10.58 41.12
C GLU A 762 -12.61 -11.31 42.21
N ALA A 763 -13.73 -11.94 41.86
CA ALA A 763 -14.50 -12.77 42.79
C ALA A 763 -13.67 -13.95 43.33
N LYS A 764 -12.87 -14.61 42.48
CA LYS A 764 -11.96 -15.69 42.90
C LYS A 764 -10.87 -15.20 43.84
N LEU A 765 -10.26 -14.06 43.53
CA LEU A 765 -9.24 -13.44 44.38
C LEU A 765 -9.82 -13.04 45.74
N ASN A 766 -10.99 -12.41 45.78
CA ASN A 766 -11.66 -12.05 47.03
C ASN A 766 -11.96 -13.28 47.89
N MET A 767 -12.43 -14.37 47.27
CA MET A 767 -12.66 -15.64 47.97
C MET A 767 -11.36 -16.27 48.49
N PHE A 768 -10.26 -16.18 47.74
CA PHE A 768 -8.95 -16.62 48.23
C PHE A 768 -8.50 -15.80 49.45
N VAL A 769 -8.69 -14.48 49.44
CA VAL A 769 -8.37 -13.61 50.57
C VAL A 769 -9.20 -13.96 51.82
N GLU A 770 -10.47 -14.34 51.64
CA GLU A 770 -11.34 -14.73 52.75
C GLU A 770 -11.05 -16.14 53.30
N THR A 771 -10.69 -17.10 52.43
CA THR A 771 -10.66 -18.53 52.79
C THR A 771 -9.26 -19.16 52.79
N GLY A 772 -8.29 -18.53 52.14
CA GLY A 772 -6.93 -19.04 51.92
C GLY A 772 -6.83 -20.12 50.84
N SER A 773 -7.88 -20.35 50.03
CA SER A 773 -7.90 -21.38 48.99
C SER A 773 -8.69 -20.96 47.75
N LEU A 774 -8.28 -21.44 46.57
CA LEU A 774 -9.06 -21.35 45.34
C LEU A 774 -9.82 -22.68 45.13
N PRO A 775 -11.14 -22.73 45.34
CA PRO A 775 -11.90 -23.95 45.16
C PRO A 775 -11.97 -24.34 43.68
N GLU A 776 -11.74 -25.62 43.41
CA GLU A 776 -11.92 -26.24 42.10
C GLU A 776 -13.21 -27.09 42.06
N SER A 777 -13.80 -27.26 40.89
CA SER A 777 -14.85 -28.24 40.67
C SER A 777 -14.29 -29.66 40.69
N GLU A 778 -15.14 -30.67 40.87
CA GLU A 778 -14.72 -32.07 40.69
C GLU A 778 -14.23 -32.31 39.24
N PRO A 779 -13.11 -33.03 39.04
CA PRO A 779 -12.62 -33.36 37.72
C PRO A 779 -13.55 -34.33 37.00
N LEU A 780 -13.66 -34.16 35.69
CA LEU A 780 -14.40 -35.03 34.79
C LEU A 780 -13.69 -36.38 34.61
N ILE A 781 -12.35 -36.35 34.47
CA ILE A 781 -11.47 -37.52 34.43
C ILE A 781 -10.14 -37.17 35.11
N GLU A 782 -9.53 -38.16 35.75
CA GLU A 782 -8.16 -38.08 36.28
C GLU A 782 -7.26 -39.13 35.61
N TYR A 783 -6.06 -38.71 35.20
CA TYR A 783 -5.01 -39.56 34.64
C TYR A 783 -3.74 -39.44 35.49
N GLY A 784 -3.71 -40.14 36.64
CA GLY A 784 -2.65 -39.92 37.63
C GLY A 784 -2.82 -38.54 38.27
N ASP A 785 -1.78 -37.71 38.21
CA ASP A 785 -1.80 -36.33 38.74
C ASP A 785 -2.38 -35.31 37.75
N VAL A 786 -2.66 -35.72 36.49
CA VAL A 786 -3.33 -34.88 35.50
C VAL A 786 -4.84 -34.89 35.75
N LYS A 787 -5.44 -33.70 35.85
CA LYS A 787 -6.87 -33.52 36.06
C LYS A 787 -7.52 -32.86 34.86
N VAL A 788 -8.65 -33.41 34.40
CA VAL A 788 -9.42 -32.88 33.28
C VAL A 788 -10.75 -32.36 33.80
N PHE A 789 -11.09 -31.11 33.48
CA PHE A 789 -12.33 -30.44 33.90
C PHE A 789 -13.11 -29.98 32.67
N GLY A 790 -14.44 -29.88 32.80
CA GLY A 790 -15.31 -29.45 31.71
C GLY A 790 -16.66 -30.15 31.77
N GLU A 791 -17.47 -29.94 30.75
CA GLU A 791 -18.75 -30.64 30.63
C GLU A 791 -18.55 -32.06 30.07
N PRO A 792 -19.34 -33.06 30.53
CA PRO A 792 -19.30 -34.40 29.95
C PRO A 792 -19.63 -34.37 28.45
N PHE A 793 -18.76 -34.98 27.62
CA PHE A 793 -18.97 -35.11 26.18
C PHE A 793 -19.12 -36.56 25.74
N LYS A 794 -19.60 -36.77 24.52
CA LYS A 794 -19.85 -38.11 23.98
C LYS A 794 -18.54 -38.90 23.90
N GLY A 795 -18.50 -40.07 24.53
CA GLY A 795 -17.32 -40.95 24.54
C GLY A 795 -16.32 -40.68 25.67
N VAL A 796 -16.55 -39.67 26.51
CA VAL A 796 -15.65 -39.29 27.61
C VAL A 796 -15.34 -40.44 28.58
N SER A 797 -16.31 -41.31 28.85
CA SER A 797 -16.13 -42.49 29.72
C SER A 797 -15.24 -43.59 29.13
N GLU A 798 -14.94 -43.52 27.83
CA GLU A 798 -14.10 -44.50 27.11
C GLU A 798 -12.65 -44.01 26.96
N CYS A 799 -12.38 -42.73 27.24
CA CYS A 799 -11.05 -42.13 27.14
C CYS A 799 -10.12 -42.66 28.25
N LYS A 800 -9.10 -43.46 27.88
CA LYS A 800 -8.17 -44.10 28.84
C LYS A 800 -6.90 -43.30 29.08
N THR A 801 -6.60 -42.37 28.19
CA THR A 801 -5.41 -41.51 28.22
C THR A 801 -5.79 -40.05 27.98
N LEU A 802 -4.90 -39.13 28.36
CA LEU A 802 -5.08 -37.71 28.05
C LEU A 802 -5.23 -37.47 26.53
N ALA A 803 -4.46 -38.17 25.71
CA ALA A 803 -4.56 -38.12 24.26
C ALA A 803 -5.94 -38.55 23.75
N ASP A 804 -6.55 -39.59 24.34
CA ASP A 804 -7.93 -40.00 24.00
C ASP A 804 -8.94 -38.91 24.35
N ALA A 805 -8.77 -38.24 25.50
CA ALA A 805 -9.66 -37.17 25.94
C ALA A 805 -9.55 -35.94 25.03
N ILE A 806 -8.32 -35.50 24.70
CA ILE A 806 -8.08 -34.38 23.78
C ILE A 806 -8.65 -34.72 22.40
N THR A 807 -8.30 -35.88 21.84
CA THR A 807 -8.77 -36.31 20.51
C THR A 807 -10.31 -36.38 20.46
N GLY A 808 -10.92 -37.02 21.47
CA GLY A 808 -12.37 -37.14 21.55
C GLY A 808 -13.09 -35.81 21.69
N PHE A 809 -12.50 -34.87 22.44
CA PHE A 809 -13.04 -33.52 22.62
C PHE A 809 -12.89 -32.66 21.35
N THR A 810 -11.71 -32.66 20.72
CA THR A 810 -11.49 -31.89 19.48
C THR A 810 -12.31 -32.42 18.30
N ALA A 811 -12.64 -33.72 18.31
CA ALA A 811 -13.53 -34.32 17.32
C ALA A 811 -15.00 -33.85 17.42
N LEU A 812 -15.35 -33.07 18.46
CA LEU A 812 -16.67 -32.43 18.59
C LEU A 812 -16.83 -31.19 17.69
N ALA A 813 -15.73 -30.68 17.13
CA ALA A 813 -15.76 -29.52 16.24
C ALA A 813 -16.42 -29.89 14.90
N GLU A 814 -17.45 -29.14 14.52
CA GLU A 814 -18.21 -29.32 13.28
C GLU A 814 -17.62 -28.48 12.13
N ASP A 815 -18.17 -28.59 10.91
CA ASP A 815 -17.78 -27.75 9.77
C ASP A 815 -18.08 -26.28 10.04
N GLY A 816 -17.12 -25.39 9.74
CA GLY A 816 -17.23 -23.97 10.06
C GLY A 816 -16.91 -23.63 11.53
N GLU A 817 -16.38 -24.55 12.31
CA GLU A 817 -15.92 -24.31 13.69
C GLU A 817 -14.39 -24.30 13.80
N TYR A 818 -13.87 -23.66 14.85
CA TYR A 818 -12.43 -23.58 15.14
C TYR A 818 -12.11 -24.12 16.53
N ILE A 819 -10.86 -24.52 16.73
CA ILE A 819 -10.34 -25.06 17.98
C ILE A 819 -9.31 -24.09 18.55
N ALA A 820 -9.56 -23.55 19.74
CA ALA A 820 -8.65 -22.62 20.41
C ALA A 820 -7.91 -23.31 21.54
N ILE A 821 -6.57 -23.22 21.53
CA ILE A 821 -5.72 -23.67 22.63
C ILE A 821 -5.37 -22.45 23.49
N ASN A 822 -5.87 -22.43 24.73
CA ASN A 822 -5.65 -21.33 25.67
C ASN A 822 -4.73 -21.81 26.80
N ALA A 823 -3.45 -21.45 26.74
CA ALA A 823 -2.41 -21.98 27.63
C ALA A 823 -2.00 -20.96 28.71
N TYR A 824 -2.28 -21.27 29.98
CA TYR A 824 -1.70 -20.58 31.13
C TYR A 824 -0.39 -21.25 31.51
N LEU A 825 0.62 -21.03 30.66
CA LEU A 825 1.98 -21.55 30.76
C LEU A 825 2.96 -20.41 30.48
N PRO A 826 4.22 -20.48 30.94
CA PRO A 826 5.23 -19.52 30.53
C PRO A 826 5.36 -19.49 29.00
N ARG A 827 5.23 -18.31 28.38
CA ARG A 827 5.42 -18.16 26.94
C ARG A 827 6.90 -18.13 26.62
N ASN A 828 7.43 -19.26 26.16
CA ASN A 828 8.80 -19.44 25.71
C ASN A 828 8.84 -20.41 24.53
N GLY A 829 9.96 -20.43 23.80
CA GLY A 829 10.10 -21.24 22.58
C GLY A 829 9.90 -22.75 22.79
N VAL A 830 10.15 -23.28 24.00
CA VAL A 830 9.93 -24.71 24.29
C VAL A 830 8.43 -25.02 24.39
N ASN A 831 7.69 -24.23 25.17
CA ASN A 831 6.25 -24.43 25.33
C ASN A 831 5.50 -24.12 24.04
N GLU A 832 5.90 -23.07 23.33
CA GLU A 832 5.36 -22.71 22.02
C GLU A 832 5.55 -23.85 21.01
N ALA A 833 6.76 -24.40 20.86
CA ALA A 833 7.01 -25.51 19.95
C ALA A 833 6.15 -26.75 20.25
N LYS A 834 5.96 -27.09 21.54
CA LYS A 834 5.13 -28.23 21.94
C LYS A 834 3.64 -28.01 21.67
N LEU A 835 3.14 -26.81 21.95
CA LEU A 835 1.75 -26.46 21.68
C LEU A 835 1.50 -26.33 20.17
N THR A 836 2.45 -25.83 19.39
CA THR A 836 2.41 -25.82 17.92
C THR A 836 2.38 -27.24 17.36
N ALA A 837 3.16 -28.19 17.91
CA ALA A 837 3.07 -29.60 17.54
C ALA A 837 1.73 -30.24 17.92
N LEU A 838 1.08 -29.79 19.01
CA LEU A 838 -0.29 -30.19 19.33
C LEU A 838 -1.29 -29.61 18.32
N ARG A 839 -1.19 -28.31 17.98
CA ARG A 839 -2.00 -27.67 16.93
C ARG A 839 -1.93 -28.43 15.62
N GLU A 840 -0.71 -28.75 15.16
CA GLU A 840 -0.49 -29.47 13.90
C GLU A 840 -1.22 -30.83 13.90
N ARG A 841 -1.16 -31.56 15.01
CA ARG A 841 -1.85 -32.86 15.14
C ARG A 841 -3.38 -32.70 15.16
N ILE A 842 -3.89 -31.69 15.85
CA ILE A 842 -5.33 -31.38 15.86
C ILE A 842 -5.79 -30.97 14.46
N LEU A 843 -5.07 -30.08 13.79
CA LEU A 843 -5.36 -29.62 12.44
C LEU A 843 -5.38 -30.80 11.45
N LYS A 844 -4.35 -31.66 11.47
CA LYS A 844 -4.31 -32.86 10.61
C LYS A 844 -5.43 -33.86 10.92
N ALA A 845 -5.85 -33.98 12.17
CA ALA A 845 -6.89 -34.92 12.58
C ALA A 845 -8.31 -34.41 12.26
N THR A 846 -8.52 -33.09 12.27
CA THR A 846 -9.87 -32.50 12.25
C THR A 846 -10.14 -31.64 11.01
N GLY A 847 -9.11 -31.13 10.34
CA GLY A 847 -9.22 -30.13 9.26
C GLY A 847 -9.71 -28.76 9.71
N LYS A 848 -9.88 -28.54 11.04
CA LYS A 848 -10.42 -27.30 11.61
C LYS A 848 -9.33 -26.29 11.87
N ALA A 849 -9.65 -25.01 11.72
CA ALA A 849 -8.76 -23.94 12.12
C ALA A 849 -8.38 -24.04 13.60
N THR A 850 -7.12 -23.85 13.89
CA THR A 850 -6.55 -23.90 15.23
C THR A 850 -5.94 -22.56 15.62
N THR A 851 -6.23 -22.06 16.82
CA THR A 851 -5.58 -20.87 17.38
C THR A 851 -4.83 -21.23 18.66
N LEU A 852 -3.83 -20.43 19.03
CA LEU A 852 -3.04 -20.62 20.26
C LEU A 852 -2.81 -19.28 20.96
N GLY A 853 -3.36 -19.15 22.16
CA GLY A 853 -3.16 -17.99 23.02
C GLY A 853 -2.47 -18.36 24.32
N PHE A 854 -1.50 -17.55 24.74
CA PHE A 854 -0.90 -17.64 26.08
C PHE A 854 -1.63 -16.72 27.06
N GLY A 855 -2.04 -17.26 28.21
CA GLY A 855 -2.78 -16.54 29.24
C GLY A 855 -1.85 -15.84 30.23
N PRO A 856 -2.28 -14.71 30.83
CA PRO A 856 -3.54 -14.00 30.62
C PRO A 856 -3.58 -13.09 29.38
N ARG A 857 -2.51 -12.98 28.58
CA ARG A 857 -2.45 -12.08 27.41
C ARG A 857 -3.65 -12.22 26.48
N PHE A 858 -4.04 -13.45 26.11
CA PHE A 858 -5.17 -13.66 25.20
C PHE A 858 -6.51 -13.12 25.75
N LEU A 859 -6.66 -12.92 27.06
CA LEU A 859 -7.87 -12.31 27.64
C LEU A 859 -8.05 -10.86 27.17
N HIS A 860 -6.95 -10.20 26.81
CA HIS A 860 -6.87 -8.87 26.25
C HIS A 860 -6.44 -8.90 24.77
N SER A 861 -6.75 -9.99 24.07
CA SER A 861 -6.77 -10.07 22.60
C SER A 861 -8.00 -10.86 22.14
N THR A 862 -7.89 -12.17 21.95
CA THR A 862 -8.94 -13.04 21.44
C THR A 862 -10.08 -13.31 22.43
N GLY A 863 -9.89 -12.97 23.71
CA GLY A 863 -10.88 -13.16 24.77
C GLY A 863 -12.24 -12.55 24.45
N GLN A 864 -12.28 -11.36 23.84
CA GLN A 864 -13.51 -10.73 23.38
C GLN A 864 -14.24 -11.60 22.36
N LEU A 865 -13.54 -12.10 21.34
CA LEU A 865 -14.08 -13.01 20.32
C LEU A 865 -14.55 -14.34 20.91
N HIS A 866 -13.76 -14.94 21.81
CA HIS A 866 -14.10 -16.23 22.43
C HIS A 866 -15.43 -16.19 23.17
N LYS A 867 -15.83 -15.03 23.70
CA LYS A 867 -17.01 -14.86 24.58
C LYS A 867 -18.17 -14.16 23.86
N GLY A 868 -17.87 -13.08 23.14
CA GLY A 868 -18.83 -12.26 22.41
C GLY A 868 -19.10 -12.71 20.97
N GLY A 869 -18.18 -13.47 20.36
CA GLY A 869 -18.27 -13.91 18.96
C GLY A 869 -19.28 -15.02 18.70
N ALA A 870 -19.32 -15.54 17.47
CA ALA A 870 -20.17 -16.66 17.09
C ALA A 870 -19.91 -17.90 17.97
N ASN A 871 -20.94 -18.72 18.24
CA ASN A 871 -20.80 -19.94 19.04
C ASN A 871 -20.25 -21.12 18.22
N ASN A 872 -19.08 -20.92 17.62
CA ASN A 872 -18.39 -21.87 16.73
C ASN A 872 -16.96 -22.18 17.20
N GLY A 873 -16.63 -21.88 18.45
CA GLY A 873 -15.32 -22.17 19.06
C GLY A 873 -15.36 -23.37 20.02
N VAL A 874 -14.34 -24.23 19.92
CA VAL A 874 -14.08 -25.34 20.84
C VAL A 874 -12.77 -25.06 21.58
N PHE A 875 -12.83 -24.96 22.91
CA PHE A 875 -11.74 -24.40 23.71
C PHE A 875 -11.01 -25.49 24.50
N LEU A 876 -9.72 -25.68 24.24
CA LEU A 876 -8.82 -26.48 25.05
C LEU A 876 -7.99 -25.55 25.95
N GLN A 877 -8.36 -25.45 27.21
CA GLN A 877 -7.59 -24.68 28.19
C GLN A 877 -6.52 -25.59 28.81
N ILE A 878 -5.26 -25.14 28.82
CA ILE A 878 -4.14 -25.89 29.42
C ILE A 878 -3.59 -25.05 30.56
N THR A 879 -3.47 -25.66 31.74
CA THR A 879 -2.93 -25.05 32.96
C THR A 879 -1.91 -26.00 33.57
N GLN A 880 -0.93 -25.46 34.29
CA GLN A 880 0.08 -26.25 34.98
C GLN A 880 0.32 -25.69 36.38
N GLU A 881 0.59 -26.56 37.36
CA GLU A 881 1.06 -26.12 38.68
C GLU A 881 2.41 -25.39 38.54
N ASP A 882 2.56 -24.23 39.19
CA ASP A 882 3.79 -23.46 39.11
C ASP A 882 4.94 -24.14 39.88
N GLN A 883 6.13 -24.17 39.28
CA GLN A 883 7.33 -24.71 39.94
C GLN A 883 7.80 -23.85 41.13
N SER A 884 7.57 -22.54 41.04
CA SER A 884 7.86 -21.58 42.10
C SER A 884 6.88 -20.41 42.02
N ASP A 885 6.51 -19.88 43.17
CA ASP A 885 5.58 -18.76 43.28
C ASP A 885 6.32 -17.47 43.67
N LEU A 886 5.75 -16.33 43.30
CA LEU A 886 6.27 -14.99 43.58
C LEU A 886 5.20 -14.15 44.28
N ALA A 887 5.55 -13.56 45.42
CA ALA A 887 4.66 -12.66 46.14
C ALA A 887 4.49 -11.34 45.37
N ILE A 888 3.28 -10.78 45.40
CA ILE A 888 3.01 -9.44 44.86
C ILE A 888 3.01 -8.46 46.05
N PRO A 889 3.98 -7.54 46.16
CA PRO A 889 4.04 -6.58 47.26
C PRO A 889 2.73 -5.79 47.40
N GLY A 890 2.15 -5.81 48.60
CA GLY A 890 0.89 -5.11 48.91
C GLY A 890 -0.38 -5.87 48.53
N ALA A 891 -0.31 -7.00 47.84
CA ALA A 891 -1.45 -7.89 47.61
C ALA A 891 -1.52 -8.98 48.70
N ALA A 892 -2.74 -9.48 48.95
CA ALA A 892 -2.98 -10.60 49.87
C ALA A 892 -2.86 -11.98 49.19
N TYR A 893 -2.38 -12.00 47.94
CA TYR A 893 -2.20 -13.18 47.09
C TYR A 893 -0.91 -13.04 46.27
N SER A 894 -0.46 -14.15 45.69
CA SER A 894 0.75 -14.25 44.88
C SER A 894 0.45 -14.28 43.38
N PHE A 895 1.50 -14.30 42.55
CA PHE A 895 1.36 -14.45 41.10
C PHE A 895 0.75 -15.81 40.71
N SER A 896 1.08 -16.91 41.41
CA SER A 896 0.44 -18.22 41.15
C SER A 896 -1.07 -18.15 41.37
N VAL A 897 -1.49 -17.57 42.49
CA VAL A 897 -2.92 -17.42 42.82
C VAL A 897 -3.62 -16.52 41.80
N LEU A 898 -2.97 -15.44 41.37
CA LEU A 898 -3.51 -14.55 40.34
C LEU A 898 -3.68 -15.27 38.99
N ALA A 899 -2.67 -15.97 38.51
CA ALA A 899 -2.72 -16.71 37.25
C ALA A 899 -3.79 -17.83 37.29
N GLN A 900 -3.90 -18.57 38.40
CA GLN A 900 -4.94 -19.59 38.59
C GLN A 900 -6.34 -18.99 38.65
N ALA A 901 -6.52 -17.87 39.35
CA ALA A 901 -7.80 -17.15 39.39
C ALA A 901 -8.23 -16.66 38.00
N GLN A 902 -7.28 -16.18 37.19
CA GLN A 902 -7.54 -15.79 35.79
C GLN A 902 -7.95 -16.99 34.94
N ALA A 903 -7.25 -18.13 35.05
CA ALA A 903 -7.59 -19.35 34.32
C ALA A 903 -8.99 -19.88 34.68
N GLN A 904 -9.32 -19.96 35.96
CA GLN A 904 -10.64 -20.37 36.43
C GLN A 904 -11.73 -19.37 36.03
N GLY A 905 -11.47 -18.07 36.17
CA GLY A 905 -12.42 -17.02 35.79
C GLY A 905 -12.73 -17.02 34.29
N ASP A 906 -11.73 -17.28 33.44
CA ASP A 906 -11.90 -17.46 32.01
C ASP A 906 -12.71 -18.73 31.67
N LEU A 907 -12.41 -19.86 32.30
CA LEU A 907 -13.17 -21.11 32.15
C LEU A 907 -14.65 -20.89 32.47
N GLU A 908 -14.94 -20.27 33.62
CA GLU A 908 -16.31 -20.00 34.05
C GLU A 908 -17.03 -18.99 33.12
N ALA A 909 -16.31 -17.99 32.59
CA ALA A 909 -16.87 -17.06 31.62
C ALA A 909 -17.29 -17.79 30.33
N LEU A 910 -16.42 -18.65 29.79
CA LEU A 910 -16.71 -19.48 28.62
C LEU A 910 -17.92 -20.40 28.86
N GLN A 911 -17.94 -21.12 29.98
CA GLN A 911 -19.06 -22.00 30.35
C GLN A 911 -20.37 -21.23 30.49
N SER A 912 -20.35 -20.03 31.09
CA SER A 912 -21.55 -19.21 31.25
C SER A 912 -22.16 -18.74 29.93
N ARG A 913 -21.35 -18.72 28.85
CA ARG A 913 -21.77 -18.41 27.48
C ARG A 913 -22.11 -19.67 26.66
N GLY A 914 -22.14 -20.84 27.28
CA GLY A 914 -22.43 -22.11 26.60
C GLY A 914 -21.34 -22.53 25.61
N ARG A 915 -20.09 -22.12 25.85
CA ARG A 915 -18.95 -22.54 25.03
C ARG A 915 -18.53 -23.96 25.40
N ARG A 916 -18.12 -24.75 24.40
CA ARG A 916 -17.54 -26.07 24.62
C ARG A 916 -16.10 -25.88 25.08
N VAL A 917 -15.81 -26.23 26.33
CA VAL A 917 -14.49 -26.05 26.93
C VAL A 917 -14.06 -27.28 27.72
N LEU A 918 -12.80 -27.68 27.52
CA LEU A 918 -12.10 -28.70 28.28
C LEU A 918 -10.85 -28.07 28.88
N ARG A 919 -10.70 -28.12 30.20
CA ARG A 919 -9.48 -27.69 30.90
C ARG A 919 -8.65 -28.91 31.28
N VAL A 920 -7.39 -28.94 30.82
CA VAL A 920 -6.37 -29.89 31.25
C VAL A 920 -5.46 -29.19 32.26
N HIS A 921 -5.39 -29.74 33.48
CA HIS A 921 -4.51 -29.27 34.54
C HIS A 921 -3.38 -30.28 34.78
N LEU A 922 -2.14 -29.81 34.66
CA LEU A 922 -0.93 -30.62 34.66
C LEU A 922 -0.10 -30.39 35.94
N PRO A 923 0.61 -31.41 36.44
CA PRO A 923 1.56 -31.24 37.53
C PRO A 923 2.77 -30.39 37.10
N ALA A 924 3.48 -29.81 38.08
CA ALA A 924 4.55 -28.85 37.86
C ALA A 924 5.76 -29.39 37.06
N ASP A 925 5.97 -30.70 37.07
CA ASP A 925 7.05 -31.41 36.36
C ASP A 925 6.61 -32.02 35.02
N ASP A 926 5.35 -31.81 34.60
CA ASP A 926 4.86 -32.32 33.32
C ASP A 926 5.63 -31.74 32.13
N ALA A 927 5.96 -32.62 31.19
CA ALA A 927 6.76 -32.28 30.02
C ALA A 927 5.92 -31.81 28.81
N LEU A 928 4.60 -31.62 28.95
CA LEU A 928 3.66 -31.23 27.90
C LEU A 928 3.66 -32.22 26.72
N ASN A 929 3.78 -33.51 27.03
CA ASN A 929 3.78 -34.58 26.03
C ASN A 929 2.34 -34.99 25.71
N PHE A 930 1.69 -34.20 24.87
CA PHE A 930 0.33 -34.46 24.37
C PHE A 930 0.28 -35.51 23.26
#